data_AF-A0AAE6BVY3-F1
#
_entry.id   AF-A0AAE6BVY3-F1
#
_cell.length_a   1.000
_cell.length_b   1.000
_cell.length_c   1.000
_cell.angle_alpha   90.00
_cell.angle_beta   90.00
_cell.angle_gamma   90.00
#
_symmetry.space_group_name_H-M   'P 1'
#
loop_
_entity.id
_entity.type
_entity.pdbx_description
1 polymer ?
#
loop_
_entity_poly.entity_id
_entity_poly.type
_entity_poly.pdbx_seq_one_letter_code
_entity_poly.pdbx_strand_id
1 'polypeptide(L)'
;MKKTLTLCAFALGASSAFAQLSTDRIHKFIPVTSQEFGILPGQSNLSPELHTNDIDSIAFDVDSQTFTVYGGFSFAQDREKKATYNLELLKGFELTYLMPGYMPSTCLDMQRTGNNAIRLMWRPVDDAAGYQIRYRITANEIDWTDSEKMVGDTIVGAGDSDLLIEHLEYNTTYSFAIRTLSPKGENFHSEWSTRINFGLPQWNYLSIVTYPRYIVPTVVSLVSSGVGCVTLKLNTLFDESLYSADEIAEIRSHFELNGNRFVVDKLKLRNSLTGEVKYLPVTASDLEVGEITLTDLDEGALYSVAAYNSNIRWECDAVYNSISFRSKIDSSTPIVVSSADIGTVLSEYMANDAHAENQVFYLEGGKTYTIFSNVEMSKGFTLATRPEDYAVGKRAKVGFANLSNMMLGSLSQSGNSQSPENIAPIVFDGIDFSAPAAQNYGSGSVTSNYFINSLASANPFTLQALEIRNCTFQGFIRGFVRGQGNNHIILKVKVDGNLFYNCGYYDARGQGYAWFAGPGNVTNNMFNNFEFTNNTIYDSPRSNLVTDNNKNLNWSEDTKWNIRIENNTFINFSTRSIDRHLISMRYIPGGSYMSVQRNLFVLAAEDNDTRNLYFSGADIRLVNGSGKFSFDVKDNYSVGCRDKHLANNGIFTNSSVAFSASKNSFGAFANNNNGTADDLVVKVGATPLMATDLFTNPNPPYTSHNPTSCNALDHIAPDNIMEALRYKQTPEVLNHEIYKLSIGDQRWKK
;
A
#
# COMPACT_ATOMS: atom_id res chain seq x y z
N MET A 1 -0.45 23.39 54.50
CA MET A 1 -1.01 22.03 54.32
C MET A 1 0.14 21.05 54.51
N LYS A 2 0.20 20.33 55.63
CA LYS A 2 1.16 19.22 55.80
C LYS A 2 0.62 18.04 55.00
N LYS A 3 1.06 17.88 53.75
CA LYS A 3 0.71 16.72 52.93
C LYS A 3 1.78 15.66 53.17
N THR A 4 1.45 14.64 53.95
CA THR A 4 2.29 13.47 54.16
C THR A 4 2.16 12.59 52.91
N LEU A 5 3.09 12.68 51.96
CA LEU A 5 3.24 11.61 50.98
C LEU A 5 3.76 10.39 51.73
N THR A 6 2.83 9.52 52.13
CA THR A 6 3.18 8.23 52.71
C THR A 6 3.88 7.41 51.63
N LEU A 7 5.14 7.04 51.90
CA LEU A 7 6.06 6.30 51.01
C LEU A 7 5.36 5.17 50.23
N CYS A 8 5.27 5.29 48.91
CA CYS A 8 4.81 4.21 48.01
C CYS A 8 5.91 3.21 47.61
N ALA A 9 7.14 3.29 48.13
CA ALA A 9 8.27 2.55 47.55
C ALA A 9 8.49 1.12 48.08
N PHE A 10 7.80 0.66 49.13
CA PHE A 10 8.19 -0.60 49.80
C PHE A 10 7.29 -1.83 49.55
N ALA A 11 6.22 -1.74 48.74
CA ALA A 11 5.21 -2.81 48.65
C ALA A 11 5.19 -3.66 47.36
N LEU A 12 6.05 -3.43 46.36
CA LEU A 12 5.91 -4.11 45.04
C LEU A 12 7.19 -4.73 44.42
N GLY A 13 8.28 -4.89 45.18
CA GLY A 13 9.41 -5.76 44.76
C GLY A 13 10.23 -5.31 43.54
N ALA A 14 10.20 -4.02 43.17
CA ALA A 14 11.09 -3.46 42.14
C ALA A 14 12.45 -3.05 42.74
N SER A 15 13.56 -3.34 42.07
CA SER A 15 14.93 -3.03 42.52
C SER A 15 15.30 -1.54 42.42
N SER A 16 14.52 -0.75 41.68
CA SER A 16 14.63 0.72 41.66
C SER A 16 13.25 1.33 41.36
N ALA A 17 12.97 2.50 41.94
CA ALA A 17 11.71 3.22 41.74
C ALA A 17 11.99 4.71 41.48
N PHE A 18 11.55 5.20 40.31
CA PHE A 18 11.59 6.62 39.96
C PHE A 18 10.23 7.26 40.24
N ALA A 19 10.18 8.22 41.15
CA ALA A 19 9.01 9.07 41.39
C ALA A 19 9.32 10.47 40.82
N GLN A 20 8.94 10.69 39.57
CA GLN A 20 9.03 12.02 38.99
C GLN A 20 7.78 12.80 39.36
N LEU A 21 7.97 13.99 39.90
CA LEU A 21 6.89 14.82 40.41
C LEU A 21 6.49 15.72 39.24
N SER A 22 5.20 15.93 39.01
CA SER A 22 4.70 16.74 37.90
C SER A 22 5.35 18.13 37.89
N THR A 23 5.21 18.80 36.75
CA THR A 23 5.41 20.24 36.49
C THR A 23 4.68 21.19 37.44
N ASP A 24 4.08 20.70 38.52
CA ASP A 24 3.61 21.46 39.67
C ASP A 24 4.84 21.90 40.48
N ARG A 25 5.61 22.82 39.91
CA ARG A 25 6.94 23.29 40.34
C ARG A 25 7.06 23.25 41.87
N ILE A 26 7.69 22.21 42.41
CA ILE A 26 7.91 22.09 43.84
C ILE A 26 8.98 23.12 44.18
N HIS A 27 8.57 24.17 44.88
CA HIS A 27 9.42 25.27 45.28
C HIS A 27 10.31 24.90 46.47
N LYS A 28 9.82 23.98 47.31
CA LYS A 28 10.47 23.57 48.54
C LYS A 28 10.32 22.07 48.77
N PHE A 29 11.42 21.37 48.96
CA PHE A 29 11.47 19.99 49.43
C PHE A 29 12.21 19.91 50.76
N ILE A 30 11.58 19.29 51.75
CA ILE A 30 12.16 19.07 53.09
C ILE A 30 12.04 17.57 53.40
N PRO A 31 13.11 16.77 53.33
CA PRO A 31 13.08 15.41 53.85
C PRO A 31 12.97 15.45 55.39
N VAL A 32 12.01 14.72 55.92
CA VAL A 32 11.82 14.51 57.36
C VAL A 32 12.58 13.24 57.73
N THR A 33 13.57 13.35 58.62
CA THR A 33 14.45 12.22 58.94
C THR A 33 14.39 11.78 60.40
N SER A 34 14.90 10.57 60.65
CA SER A 34 15.01 9.98 61.99
C SER A 34 16.16 10.59 62.82
N GLN A 35 17.17 11.17 62.16
CA GLN A 35 18.37 11.81 62.73
C GLN A 35 18.87 12.93 61.79
N GLU A 36 19.70 13.87 62.29
CA GLU A 36 20.35 14.90 61.45
C GLU A 36 21.32 14.25 60.45
N PHE A 37 21.37 14.75 59.20
CA PHE A 37 22.33 14.28 58.19
C PHE A 37 23.76 14.69 58.58
N GLY A 38 24.55 13.74 59.07
CA GLY A 38 25.99 13.92 59.26
C GLY A 38 26.76 13.85 57.92
N ILE A 39 27.84 14.62 57.80
CA ILE A 39 28.73 14.61 56.61
C ILE A 39 29.39 13.24 56.49
N LEU A 40 29.04 12.45 55.48
CA LEU A 40 29.90 11.39 54.97
C LEU A 40 30.95 12.01 54.01
N PRO A 41 32.20 11.52 53.98
CA PRO A 41 33.24 12.09 53.11
C PRO A 41 32.85 12.01 51.64
N GLY A 42 32.86 13.15 50.93
CA GLY A 42 32.68 13.22 49.47
C GLY A 42 31.31 13.66 48.94
N GLN A 43 30.37 14.05 49.80
CA GLN A 43 29.04 14.54 49.37
C GLN A 43 28.97 16.08 49.48
N SER A 44 28.61 16.78 48.40
CA SER A 44 28.50 18.24 48.36
C SER A 44 27.07 18.73 48.71
N ASN A 45 27.01 19.63 49.69
CA ASN A 45 25.87 20.45 50.16
C ASN A 45 24.74 19.76 50.95
N LEU A 46 24.74 20.08 52.25
CA LEU A 46 23.82 19.67 53.31
C LEU A 46 22.90 20.84 53.70
N SER A 47 21.84 21.04 52.93
CA SER A 47 20.64 21.65 53.50
C SER A 47 19.56 20.57 53.56
N PRO A 48 18.91 20.32 54.72
CA PRO A 48 17.69 19.52 54.80
C PRO A 48 16.49 20.27 54.18
N GLU A 49 16.73 21.41 53.55
CA GLU A 49 15.72 22.23 52.90
C GLU A 49 16.25 22.61 51.53
N LEU A 50 15.71 21.97 50.49
CA LEU A 50 16.03 22.28 49.10
C LEU A 50 15.04 23.32 48.59
N HIS A 51 15.56 24.51 48.33
CA HIS A 51 14.88 25.54 47.57
C HIS A 51 15.40 25.53 46.15
N THR A 52 14.51 25.27 45.20
CA THR A 52 14.86 25.35 43.79
C THR A 52 13.71 25.99 43.03
N ASN A 53 13.99 26.53 41.85
CA ASN A 53 12.95 27.05 40.99
C ASN A 53 12.05 25.91 40.45
N ASP A 54 12.63 24.71 40.24
CA ASP A 54 11.93 23.51 39.74
C ASP A 54 12.62 22.22 40.24
N ILE A 55 11.97 21.47 41.15
CA ILE A 55 12.34 20.07 41.43
C ILE A 55 11.54 19.19 40.48
N ASP A 56 12.23 18.45 39.62
CA ASP A 56 11.61 17.65 38.57
C ASP A 56 11.33 16.21 39.03
N SER A 57 12.23 15.59 39.82
CA SER A 57 12.04 14.18 40.22
C SER A 57 12.81 13.77 41.46
N ILE A 58 12.34 12.70 42.10
CA ILE A 58 13.03 12.00 43.18
C ILE A 58 13.19 10.53 42.78
N ALA A 59 14.42 10.04 42.73
CA ALA A 59 14.71 8.63 42.47
C ALA A 59 15.07 7.91 43.76
N PHE A 60 14.56 6.69 43.94
CA PHE A 60 14.90 5.80 45.04
C PHE A 60 15.71 4.62 44.49
N ASP A 61 16.90 4.44 45.04
CA ASP A 61 17.80 3.35 44.71
C ASP A 61 17.95 2.45 45.95
N VAL A 62 17.39 1.24 45.82
CA VAL A 62 17.32 0.26 46.90
C VAL A 62 18.66 -0.43 47.09
N ASP A 63 19.43 -0.61 46.02
CA ASP A 63 20.72 -1.28 46.07
C ASP A 63 21.77 -0.41 46.77
N SER A 64 21.74 0.90 46.52
CA SER A 64 22.63 1.85 47.19
C SER A 64 22.07 2.42 48.50
N GLN A 65 20.83 2.07 48.88
CA GLN A 65 20.11 2.65 50.04
C GLN A 65 20.09 4.19 50.02
N THR A 66 19.88 4.77 48.84
CA THR A 66 19.83 6.23 48.68
C THR A 66 18.55 6.70 47.99
N PHE A 67 18.19 7.97 48.24
CA PHE A 67 17.27 8.69 47.37
C PHE A 67 17.92 9.97 46.86
N THR A 68 17.65 10.30 45.61
CA THR A 68 18.27 11.41 44.90
C THR A 68 17.21 12.36 44.37
N VAL A 69 17.36 13.65 44.67
CA VAL A 69 16.51 14.73 44.17
C VAL A 69 17.18 15.36 42.95
N TYR A 70 16.42 15.52 41.87
CA TYR A 70 16.85 16.14 40.61
C TYR A 70 16.03 17.40 40.32
N GLY A 71 16.65 18.41 39.71
CA GLY A 71 15.95 19.62 39.27
C GLY A 71 16.57 20.24 38.02
N GLY A 72 15.74 20.84 37.17
CA GLY A 72 16.15 21.52 35.94
C GLY A 72 16.52 20.57 34.78
N PHE A 73 15.95 20.86 33.61
CA PHE A 73 16.36 20.28 32.31
C PHE A 73 17.55 21.08 31.72
N SER A 74 18.66 20.41 31.42
CA SER A 74 19.62 20.92 30.43
C SER A 74 19.36 20.24 29.08
N PHE A 75 19.58 20.95 27.96
CA PHE A 75 19.33 20.44 26.60
C PHE A 75 20.17 19.21 26.20
N ALA A 76 21.04 18.72 27.08
CA ALA A 76 21.88 17.56 26.90
C ALA A 76 21.46 16.39 27.82
N GLN A 77 20.19 15.96 27.78
CA GLN A 77 19.63 14.71 28.36
C GLN A 77 19.92 14.33 29.83
N ASP A 78 20.76 15.06 30.57
CA ASP A 78 21.13 14.77 31.95
C ASP A 78 20.34 15.67 32.90
N ARG A 79 19.56 15.05 33.81
CA ARG A 79 18.90 15.75 34.91
C ARG A 79 19.96 16.21 35.90
N GLU A 80 19.94 17.49 36.30
CA GLU A 80 20.91 17.96 37.27
C GLU A 80 20.58 17.37 38.66
N LYS A 81 21.49 16.55 39.18
CA LYS A 81 21.40 15.98 40.52
C LYS A 81 21.59 17.08 41.56
N LYS A 82 20.52 17.39 42.30
CA LYS A 82 20.50 18.48 43.29
C LYS A 82 21.00 18.02 44.65
N ALA A 83 20.58 16.82 45.09
CA ALA A 83 21.05 16.24 46.35
C ALA A 83 20.81 14.72 46.38
N THR A 84 21.60 14.01 47.17
CA THR A 84 21.36 12.59 47.52
C THR A 84 21.39 12.43 49.03
N TYR A 85 20.51 11.56 49.52
CA TYR A 85 20.30 11.31 50.94
C TYR A 85 20.21 9.80 51.18
N ASN A 86 20.51 9.37 52.40
CA ASN A 86 20.33 7.97 52.81
C ASN A 86 18.83 7.66 52.98
N LEU A 87 18.36 6.60 52.33
CA LEU A 87 16.97 6.15 52.35
C LEU A 87 16.54 5.65 53.74
N GLU A 88 17.43 5.00 54.49
CA GLU A 88 17.14 4.44 55.83
C GLU A 88 16.84 5.52 56.87
N LEU A 89 17.32 6.75 56.63
CA LEU A 89 17.09 7.88 57.53
C LEU A 89 15.78 8.60 57.24
N LEU A 90 15.12 8.34 56.12
CA LEU A 90 13.91 9.04 55.68
C LEU A 90 12.67 8.52 56.44
N LYS A 91 12.00 9.41 57.16
CA LYS A 91 10.67 9.16 57.77
C LYS A 91 9.51 9.70 56.93
N GLY A 92 9.79 10.64 56.03
CA GLY A 92 8.81 11.24 55.14
C GLY A 92 9.40 12.49 54.48
N PHE A 93 8.57 13.29 53.82
CA PHE A 93 8.99 14.57 53.27
C PHE A 93 7.84 15.58 53.30
N GLU A 94 8.18 16.86 53.41
CA GLU A 94 7.26 17.97 53.26
C GLU A 94 7.54 18.67 51.92
N LEU A 95 6.48 18.91 51.14
CA LEU A 95 6.53 19.61 49.86
C LEU A 95 5.80 20.95 49.97
N THR A 96 6.40 22.01 49.41
CA THR A 96 5.69 23.25 49.10
C THR A 96 5.70 23.48 47.60
N TYR A 97 4.51 23.65 47.03
CA TYR A 97 4.29 23.89 45.61
C TYR A 97 4.32 25.40 45.31
N LEU A 98 4.86 25.81 44.15
CA LEU A 98 4.92 27.21 43.70
C LEU A 98 3.53 27.82 43.49
N MET A 99 2.51 27.01 43.22
CA MET A 99 1.13 27.46 43.02
C MET A 99 0.23 26.96 44.17
N PRO A 100 0.18 27.67 45.32
CA PRO A 100 -0.62 27.27 46.46
C PRO A 100 -2.12 27.41 46.16
N GLY A 101 -2.75 26.34 45.67
CA GLY A 101 -4.19 26.33 45.39
C GLY A 101 -4.65 25.13 44.56
N TYR A 102 -3.82 24.65 43.64
CA TYR A 102 -4.15 23.57 42.70
C TYR A 102 -4.07 22.19 43.37
N MET A 103 -4.92 21.26 42.91
CA MET A 103 -4.83 19.85 43.30
C MET A 103 -3.67 19.17 42.56
N PRO A 104 -2.96 18.23 43.22
CA PRO A 104 -1.89 17.50 42.55
C PRO A 104 -2.47 16.54 41.52
N SER A 105 -1.73 16.36 40.43
CA SER A 105 -2.04 15.36 39.40
C SER A 105 -1.87 13.95 39.94
N THR A 106 -2.76 13.03 39.56
CA THR A 106 -2.60 11.59 39.86
C THR A 106 -1.82 10.87 38.76
N CYS A 107 -1.28 9.70 39.10
CA CYS A 107 -0.65 8.77 38.16
C CYS A 107 -1.72 7.83 37.60
N LEU A 108 -1.83 7.78 36.27
CA LEU A 108 -2.79 6.95 35.55
C LEU A 108 -2.08 5.70 35.00
N ASP A 109 -2.61 4.55 35.33
CA ASP A 109 -2.22 3.25 34.81
C ASP A 109 -3.40 2.60 34.06
N MET A 110 -3.11 1.60 33.23
CA MET A 110 -4.11 0.93 32.44
C MET A 110 -3.79 -0.54 32.20
N GLN A 111 -4.84 -1.33 32.12
CA GLN A 111 -4.77 -2.73 31.79
C GLN A 111 -5.85 -3.07 30.76
N ARG A 112 -5.47 -3.82 29.72
CA ARG A 112 -6.45 -4.46 28.83
C ARG A 112 -7.15 -5.59 29.58
N THR A 113 -8.48 -5.56 29.60
CA THR A 113 -9.32 -6.53 30.31
C THR A 113 -10.37 -7.07 29.35
N GLY A 114 -9.99 -8.05 28.52
CA GLY A 114 -10.81 -8.54 27.41
C GLY A 114 -10.43 -7.94 26.07
N ASN A 115 -11.20 -8.23 25.01
CA ASN A 115 -10.80 -7.87 23.65
C ASN A 115 -11.00 -6.38 23.34
N ASN A 116 -12.07 -5.77 23.86
CA ASN A 116 -12.43 -4.37 23.63
C ASN A 116 -12.77 -3.60 24.91
N ALA A 117 -12.15 -3.96 26.02
CA ALA A 117 -12.33 -3.26 27.29
C ALA A 117 -10.98 -2.93 27.94
N ILE A 118 -10.93 -1.76 28.56
CA ILE A 118 -9.74 -1.20 29.19
C ILE A 118 -10.11 -0.78 30.61
N ARG A 119 -9.37 -1.31 31.58
CA ARG A 119 -9.43 -0.87 32.97
C ARG A 119 -8.37 0.18 33.21
N LEU A 120 -8.80 1.37 33.60
CA LEU A 120 -7.94 2.43 34.09
C LEU A 120 -7.82 2.32 35.62
N MET A 121 -6.64 2.61 36.15
CA MET A 121 -6.36 2.58 37.57
C MET A 121 -5.52 3.81 37.92
N TRP A 122 -5.79 4.44 39.07
CA TRP A 122 -5.01 5.58 39.52
C TRP A 122 -4.88 5.60 41.03
N ARG A 123 -3.97 6.44 41.53
CA ARG A 123 -3.81 6.64 42.97
C ARG A 123 -4.74 7.73 43.47
N PRO A 124 -5.51 7.49 44.55
CA PRO A 124 -6.29 8.55 45.17
C PRO A 124 -5.40 9.71 45.63
N VAL A 125 -5.99 10.90 45.65
CA VAL A 125 -5.38 12.17 46.04
C VAL A 125 -6.17 12.68 47.22
N ASP A 126 -5.49 12.89 48.34
CA ASP A 126 -6.12 13.44 49.54
C ASP A 126 -6.84 14.76 49.25
N ASP A 127 -8.03 14.89 49.81
CA ASP A 127 -8.94 16.04 49.68
C ASP A 127 -9.51 16.26 48.25
N ALA A 128 -9.37 15.28 47.33
CA ALA A 128 -10.02 15.33 46.03
C ALA A 128 -11.55 15.40 46.15
N ALA A 129 -12.18 16.16 45.27
CA ALA A 129 -13.63 16.10 45.07
C ALA A 129 -14.04 14.93 44.15
N GLY A 130 -13.10 14.40 43.37
CA GLY A 130 -13.29 13.35 42.39
C GLY A 130 -12.22 13.37 41.31
N TYR A 131 -12.45 12.61 40.25
CA TYR A 131 -11.56 12.54 39.09
C TYR A 131 -12.36 12.68 37.81
N GLN A 132 -11.83 13.43 36.86
CA GLN A 132 -12.37 13.48 35.51
C GLN A 132 -11.44 12.71 34.59
N ILE A 133 -11.99 11.76 33.83
CA ILE A 133 -11.29 10.93 32.88
C ILE A 133 -11.81 11.29 31.49
N ARG A 134 -10.87 11.54 30.57
CA ARG A 134 -11.15 11.73 29.14
C ARG A 134 -10.38 10.74 28.32
N TYR A 135 -10.99 10.29 27.23
CA TYR A 135 -10.33 9.40 26.28
C TYR A 135 -10.80 9.62 24.85
N ARG A 136 -9.92 9.31 23.90
CA ARG A 136 -10.16 9.47 22.47
C ARG A 136 -9.29 8.53 21.65
N ILE A 137 -9.59 8.41 20.37
CA ILE A 137 -8.68 7.76 19.40
C ILE A 137 -7.40 8.60 19.29
N THR A 138 -6.24 7.93 19.34
CA THR A 138 -4.91 8.56 19.35
C THR A 138 -4.64 9.36 18.08
N ALA A 139 -4.05 10.55 18.23
CA ALA A 139 -3.60 11.43 17.15
C ALA A 139 -2.22 12.04 17.48
N ASN A 140 -1.55 12.66 16.50
CA ASN A 140 -0.22 13.24 16.68
C ASN A 140 -0.20 14.35 17.75
N GLU A 141 -1.25 15.18 17.80
CA GLU A 141 -1.45 16.21 18.82
C GLU A 141 -2.80 16.01 19.51
N ILE A 142 -2.79 15.99 20.85
CA ILE A 142 -4.00 15.85 21.67
C ILE A 142 -4.17 17.05 22.57
N ASP A 143 -5.23 17.81 22.33
CA ASP A 143 -5.77 18.77 23.27
C ASP A 143 -6.87 18.09 24.12
N TRP A 144 -6.61 17.96 25.42
CA TRP A 144 -7.54 17.37 26.38
C TRP A 144 -8.65 18.33 26.83
N THR A 145 -8.58 19.60 26.45
CA THR A 145 -9.59 20.61 26.79
C THR A 145 -10.76 20.63 25.81
N ASP A 146 -10.50 20.24 24.55
CA ASP A 146 -11.48 20.15 23.46
C ASP A 146 -12.41 18.93 23.64
N SER A 147 -13.60 19.16 24.19
CA SER A 147 -14.59 18.11 24.43
C SER A 147 -15.18 17.50 23.16
N GLU A 148 -15.19 18.22 22.03
CA GLU A 148 -15.79 17.72 20.78
C GLU A 148 -14.97 16.58 20.17
N LYS A 149 -13.69 16.47 20.53
CA LYS A 149 -12.78 15.43 20.04
C LYS A 149 -12.67 14.21 20.95
N MET A 150 -13.43 14.18 22.06
CA MET A 150 -13.40 13.07 23.01
C MET A 150 -14.38 11.98 22.63
N VAL A 151 -13.93 10.72 22.72
CA VAL A 151 -14.83 9.56 22.62
C VAL A 151 -15.60 9.37 23.93
N GLY A 152 -14.97 9.69 25.06
CA GLY A 152 -15.67 9.76 26.34
C GLY A 152 -15.06 10.76 27.32
N ASP A 153 -15.92 11.27 28.18
CA ASP A 153 -15.63 12.20 29.28
C ASP A 153 -16.50 11.79 30.47
N THR A 154 -15.89 11.39 31.58
CA THR A 154 -16.60 10.85 32.74
C THR A 154 -15.98 11.34 34.03
N ILE A 155 -16.83 11.66 35.01
CA ILE A 155 -16.42 12.04 36.36
C ILE A 155 -16.75 10.89 37.32
N VAL A 156 -15.78 10.52 38.14
CA VAL A 156 -15.89 9.52 39.20
C VAL A 156 -15.61 10.17 40.56
N GLY A 157 -16.05 9.53 41.64
CA GLY A 157 -15.98 10.06 43.00
C GLY A 157 -14.56 10.07 43.57
N ALA A 158 -14.40 10.82 44.68
CA ALA A 158 -13.11 10.95 45.37
C ALA A 158 -12.56 9.64 45.95
N GLY A 159 -13.44 8.67 46.24
CA GLY A 159 -13.06 7.35 46.74
C GLY A 159 -12.70 6.34 45.65
N ASP A 160 -12.92 6.68 44.37
CA ASP A 160 -12.68 5.77 43.27
C ASP A 160 -11.19 5.77 42.89
N SER A 161 -10.67 4.59 42.56
CA SER A 161 -9.28 4.38 42.14
C SER A 161 -9.15 3.59 40.84
N ASP A 162 -10.28 3.21 40.23
CA ASP A 162 -10.31 2.50 38.97
C ASP A 162 -11.61 2.75 38.19
N LEU A 163 -11.55 2.54 36.87
CA LEU A 163 -12.67 2.64 35.96
C LEU A 163 -12.52 1.59 34.85
N LEU A 164 -13.53 0.74 34.66
CA LEU A 164 -13.61 -0.15 33.51
C LEU A 164 -14.38 0.54 32.38
N ILE A 165 -13.75 0.66 31.22
CA ILE A 165 -14.36 1.16 29.99
C ILE A 165 -14.56 -0.04 29.07
N GLU A 166 -15.81 -0.41 28.84
CA GLU A 166 -16.21 -1.55 28.02
C GLU A 166 -16.69 -1.10 26.63
N HIS A 167 -16.75 -2.06 25.69
CA HIS A 167 -17.35 -1.89 24.37
C HIS A 167 -16.67 -0.82 23.49
N LEU A 168 -15.35 -0.70 23.61
CA LEU A 168 -14.55 0.13 22.71
C LEU A 168 -14.48 -0.48 21.30
N GLU A 169 -14.04 0.32 20.33
CA GLU A 169 -13.77 -0.20 18.99
C GLU A 169 -12.58 -1.16 19.04
N TYR A 170 -12.67 -2.26 18.29
CA TYR A 170 -11.60 -3.26 18.19
C TYR A 170 -10.42 -2.72 17.38
N ASN A 171 -9.22 -3.27 17.62
CA ASN A 171 -7.97 -2.89 16.95
C ASN A 171 -7.74 -1.37 16.84
N THR A 172 -8.19 -0.61 17.84
CA THR A 172 -8.20 0.85 17.84
C THR A 172 -7.32 1.34 18.99
N THR A 173 -6.43 2.28 18.70
CA THR A 173 -5.56 2.88 19.70
C THR A 173 -6.29 4.02 20.38
N TYR A 174 -6.51 3.89 21.68
CA TYR A 174 -7.10 4.93 22.51
C TYR A 174 -6.03 5.58 23.37
N SER A 175 -6.08 6.91 23.49
CA SER A 175 -5.31 7.68 24.46
C SER A 175 -6.21 8.13 25.60
N PHE A 176 -5.64 8.22 26.80
CA PHE A 176 -6.38 8.52 28.04
C PHE A 176 -5.69 9.62 28.84
N ALA A 177 -6.50 10.46 29.50
CA ALA A 177 -6.06 11.44 30.48
C ALA A 177 -6.97 11.48 31.70
N ILE A 178 -6.39 11.84 32.84
CA ILE A 178 -7.11 12.04 34.10
C ILE A 178 -6.76 13.40 34.70
N ARG A 179 -7.73 14.02 35.36
CA ARG A 179 -7.57 15.26 36.12
C ARG A 179 -8.20 15.13 37.50
N THR A 180 -7.47 15.51 38.53
CA THR A 180 -7.96 15.55 39.92
C THR A 180 -8.84 16.78 40.11
N LEU A 181 -10.06 16.59 40.61
CA LEU A 181 -11.02 17.66 40.86
C LEU A 181 -10.86 18.23 42.27
N SER A 182 -10.99 19.55 42.37
CA SER A 182 -10.83 20.29 43.62
C SER A 182 -12.19 20.64 44.20
N PRO A 183 -12.41 20.49 45.52
CA PRO A 183 -13.62 20.97 46.16
C PRO A 183 -13.77 22.51 46.11
N LYS A 184 -12.71 23.23 45.71
CA LYS A 184 -12.69 24.70 45.57
C LYS A 184 -13.13 25.21 44.19
N GLY A 185 -13.41 24.32 43.25
CA GLY A 185 -13.83 24.66 41.88
C GLY A 185 -12.72 24.55 40.83
N GLU A 186 -13.10 24.79 39.56
CA GLU A 186 -12.31 24.42 38.38
C GLU A 186 -10.93 25.07 38.29
N ASN A 187 -10.80 26.30 38.77
CA ASN A 187 -9.52 27.04 38.81
C ASN A 187 -8.47 26.38 39.71
N PHE A 188 -8.85 25.36 40.48
CA PHE A 188 -8.00 24.64 41.41
C PHE A 188 -7.86 23.15 41.07
N HIS A 189 -8.41 22.69 39.94
CA HIS A 189 -8.21 21.32 39.46
C HIS A 189 -6.74 21.07 39.09
N SER A 190 -6.27 19.83 39.06
CA SER A 190 -4.94 19.54 38.54
C SER A 190 -4.84 19.83 37.04
N GLU A 191 -3.62 19.80 36.49
CA GLU A 191 -3.45 19.64 35.03
C GLU A 191 -3.94 18.24 34.59
N TRP A 192 -4.12 18.06 33.27
CA TRP A 192 -4.39 16.76 32.68
C TRP A 192 -3.14 15.88 32.73
N SER A 193 -3.27 14.69 33.33
CA SER A 193 -2.19 13.70 33.46
C SER A 193 -2.42 12.51 32.53
N THR A 194 -1.37 12.14 31.79
CA THR A 194 -1.33 11.05 30.81
C THR A 194 -0.18 10.07 31.06
N ARG A 195 0.41 10.04 32.26
CA ARG A 195 1.73 9.41 32.49
C ARG A 195 1.66 8.18 33.39
N ILE A 196 2.28 7.08 32.92
CA ILE A 196 2.60 5.85 33.69
C ILE A 196 4.00 5.92 34.30
N ASN A 197 4.93 6.60 33.62
CA ASN A 197 6.33 6.76 34.03
C ASN A 197 6.92 7.95 33.26
N PHE A 198 7.68 8.83 33.90
CA PHE A 198 7.79 10.23 33.46
C PHE A 198 9.03 10.56 32.59
N GLY A 199 9.68 9.57 31.97
CA GLY A 199 11.03 9.70 31.39
C GLY A 199 11.19 10.50 30.08
N LEU A 200 10.15 10.74 29.26
CA LEU A 200 10.34 11.32 27.91
C LEU A 200 9.17 12.27 27.49
N PRO A 201 9.39 13.59 27.39
CA PRO A 201 8.34 14.59 27.13
C PRO A 201 7.64 14.46 25.77
N GLN A 202 8.34 14.00 24.74
CA GLN A 202 7.84 13.94 23.36
C GLN A 202 6.94 12.71 23.06
N TRP A 203 6.63 11.89 24.07
CA TRP A 203 5.84 10.65 23.95
C TRP A 203 4.74 10.51 25.03
N ASN A 204 4.28 11.62 25.63
CA ASN A 204 3.38 11.63 26.79
C ASN A 204 1.90 11.33 26.46
N TYR A 205 1.60 10.27 25.71
CA TYR A 205 0.23 9.78 25.59
C TYR A 205 0.14 8.37 26.18
N LEU A 206 -0.55 8.22 27.30
CA LEU A 206 -0.94 6.89 27.78
C LEU A 206 -1.95 6.32 26.78
N SER A 207 -1.46 5.44 25.90
CA SER A 207 -2.24 4.89 24.81
C SER A 207 -2.13 3.38 24.77
N ILE A 208 -3.23 2.72 24.39
CA ILE A 208 -3.28 1.27 24.27
C ILE A 208 -4.22 0.88 23.15
N VAL A 209 -3.84 -0.17 22.43
CA VAL A 209 -4.61 -0.74 21.33
C VAL A 209 -5.52 -1.84 21.86
N THR A 210 -6.81 -1.78 21.56
CA THR A 210 -7.74 -2.90 21.80
C THR A 210 -7.33 -4.11 20.94
N TYR A 211 -7.74 -5.32 21.33
CA TYR A 211 -7.40 -6.51 20.56
C TYR A 211 -8.15 -6.56 19.23
N PRO A 212 -7.68 -7.38 18.27
CA PRO A 212 -8.45 -7.71 17.08
C PRO A 212 -9.85 -8.20 17.43
N ARG A 213 -10.80 -7.89 16.57
CA ARG A 213 -12.14 -8.45 16.64
C ARG A 213 -12.08 -9.96 16.32
N TYR A 214 -12.99 -10.71 16.93
CA TYR A 214 -13.29 -12.09 16.52
C TYR A 214 -13.62 -12.17 15.03
N ILE A 215 -13.63 -13.37 14.45
CA ILE A 215 -13.92 -13.54 13.01
C ILE A 215 -15.27 -12.91 12.62
N VAL A 216 -15.26 -12.06 11.59
CA VAL A 216 -16.45 -11.34 11.11
C VAL A 216 -16.85 -11.86 9.73
N PRO A 217 -18.07 -12.39 9.56
CA PRO A 217 -18.58 -12.81 8.25
C PRO A 217 -18.69 -11.65 7.25
N THR A 218 -18.46 -11.93 5.97
CA THR A 218 -18.66 -10.95 4.88
C THR A 218 -20.12 -10.97 4.42
N VAL A 219 -20.91 -10.06 4.96
CA VAL A 219 -22.35 -9.97 4.72
C VAL A 219 -22.69 -8.93 3.64
N VAL A 220 -21.95 -7.83 3.54
CA VAL A 220 -22.15 -6.82 2.48
C VAL A 220 -20.97 -6.77 1.51
N SER A 221 -21.25 -6.70 0.21
CA SER A 221 -20.22 -6.50 -0.83
C SER A 221 -20.71 -5.58 -1.94
N LEU A 222 -19.80 -4.86 -2.59
CA LEU A 222 -20.13 -3.96 -3.70
C LEU A 222 -20.49 -4.76 -4.95
N VAL A 223 -21.61 -4.44 -5.61
CA VAL A 223 -21.95 -4.95 -6.95
C VAL A 223 -21.55 -3.93 -7.99
N SER A 224 -22.04 -2.69 -7.85
CA SER A 224 -21.74 -1.60 -8.77
C SER A 224 -21.96 -0.24 -8.12
N SER A 225 -21.28 0.79 -8.62
CA SER A 225 -21.58 2.20 -8.31
C SER A 225 -22.06 2.94 -9.56
N GLY A 226 -22.97 3.89 -9.36
CA GLY A 226 -23.56 4.76 -10.39
C GLY A 226 -23.54 6.21 -9.95
N VAL A 227 -24.05 7.11 -10.81
CA VAL A 227 -24.17 8.53 -10.46
C VAL A 227 -25.27 8.65 -9.41
N GLY A 228 -24.90 9.16 -8.23
CA GLY A 228 -25.80 9.28 -7.07
C GLY A 228 -26.38 7.97 -6.53
N CYS A 229 -25.81 6.80 -6.91
CA CYS A 229 -26.31 5.52 -6.45
C CYS A 229 -25.22 4.43 -6.30
N VAL A 230 -25.54 3.39 -5.54
CA VAL A 230 -24.73 2.17 -5.41
C VAL A 230 -25.64 0.96 -5.32
N THR A 231 -25.20 -0.17 -5.86
CA THR A 231 -25.84 -1.47 -5.64
C THR A 231 -24.92 -2.36 -4.83
N LEU A 232 -25.48 -2.95 -3.77
CA LEU A 232 -24.81 -3.79 -2.79
C LEU A 232 -25.44 -5.17 -2.79
N LYS A 233 -24.61 -6.20 -2.58
CA LYS A 233 -25.05 -7.58 -2.37
C LYS A 233 -25.11 -7.88 -0.87
N LEU A 234 -26.14 -8.59 -0.44
CA LEU A 234 -26.40 -9.03 0.93
C LEU A 234 -26.24 -10.55 1.04
N ASN A 235 -25.04 -11.01 1.38
CA ASN A 235 -24.72 -12.41 1.61
C ASN A 235 -25.10 -12.82 3.03
N THR A 236 -26.40 -12.89 3.32
CA THR A 236 -26.88 -13.22 4.68
C THR A 236 -26.87 -14.71 4.98
N LEU A 237 -26.71 -15.60 3.99
CA LEU A 237 -26.66 -17.04 4.21
C LEU A 237 -25.39 -17.43 4.97
N PHE A 238 -25.55 -18.11 6.11
CA PHE A 238 -24.45 -18.71 6.84
C PHE A 238 -24.19 -20.13 6.28
N ASP A 239 -23.18 -20.23 5.42
CA ASP A 239 -22.68 -21.49 4.89
C ASP A 239 -21.50 -21.98 5.74
N GLU A 240 -21.77 -22.96 6.60
CA GLU A 240 -20.77 -23.55 7.49
C GLU A 240 -19.61 -24.20 6.74
N SER A 241 -19.78 -24.59 5.47
CA SER A 241 -18.69 -25.22 4.71
C SER A 241 -17.51 -24.29 4.43
N LEU A 242 -17.72 -22.97 4.60
CA LEU A 242 -16.70 -21.94 4.41
C LEU A 242 -15.83 -21.71 5.66
N TYR A 243 -16.14 -22.36 6.77
CA TYR A 243 -15.53 -22.08 8.08
C TYR A 243 -15.04 -23.37 8.76
N SER A 244 -13.99 -23.25 9.56
CA SER A 244 -13.56 -24.31 10.48
C SER A 244 -14.53 -24.46 11.66
N ALA A 245 -14.46 -25.60 12.36
CA ALA A 245 -15.33 -25.86 13.52
C ALA A 245 -15.21 -24.79 14.62
N ASP A 246 -14.00 -24.28 14.85
CA ASP A 246 -13.75 -23.25 15.86
C ASP A 246 -14.33 -21.89 15.41
N GLU A 247 -14.18 -21.52 14.13
CA GLU A 247 -14.76 -20.31 13.57
C GLU A 247 -16.29 -20.35 13.58
N ILE A 248 -16.89 -21.51 13.27
CA ILE A 248 -18.35 -21.70 13.37
C ILE A 248 -18.82 -21.46 14.80
N ALA A 249 -18.10 -21.98 15.79
CA ALA A 249 -18.45 -21.78 17.19
C ALA A 249 -18.35 -20.30 17.60
N GLU A 250 -17.29 -19.61 17.19
CA GLU A 250 -17.08 -18.18 17.47
C GLU A 250 -18.14 -17.29 16.78
N ILE A 251 -18.48 -17.56 15.51
CA ILE A 251 -19.54 -16.86 14.80
C ILE A 251 -20.87 -17.02 15.52
N ARG A 252 -21.21 -18.25 15.93
CA ARG A 252 -22.47 -18.55 16.63
C ARG A 252 -22.54 -17.93 18.03
N SER A 253 -21.41 -17.63 18.68
CA SER A 253 -21.40 -16.95 19.98
C SER A 253 -21.54 -15.44 19.88
N HIS A 254 -21.20 -14.83 18.73
CA HIS A 254 -21.15 -13.38 18.58
C HIS A 254 -22.21 -12.79 17.63
N PHE A 255 -22.78 -13.60 16.74
CA PHE A 255 -23.76 -13.12 15.75
C PHE A 255 -25.09 -13.86 15.88
N GLU A 256 -26.17 -13.10 15.72
CA GLU A 256 -27.53 -13.63 15.72
C GLU A 256 -27.87 -14.26 14.37
N LEU A 257 -28.45 -15.46 14.43
CA LEU A 257 -28.94 -16.20 13.28
C LEU A 257 -30.46 -16.37 13.37
N ASN A 258 -31.16 -16.09 12.27
CA ASN A 258 -32.54 -16.53 12.07
C ASN A 258 -32.54 -17.70 11.09
N GLY A 259 -32.67 -18.93 11.62
CA GLY A 259 -32.42 -20.14 10.86
C GLY A 259 -30.94 -20.25 10.48
N ASN A 260 -30.64 -20.27 9.18
CA ASN A 260 -29.28 -20.29 8.63
C ASN A 260 -28.87 -18.93 8.03
N ARG A 261 -29.50 -17.83 8.43
CA ARG A 261 -29.16 -16.50 7.93
C ARG A 261 -28.75 -15.56 9.06
N PHE A 262 -27.71 -14.77 8.82
CA PHE A 262 -27.33 -13.63 9.65
C PHE A 262 -28.46 -12.62 9.70
N VAL A 263 -28.80 -12.16 10.90
CA VAL A 263 -29.81 -11.12 11.10
C VAL A 263 -29.20 -9.77 10.72
N VAL A 264 -29.79 -9.12 9.72
CA VAL A 264 -29.44 -7.76 9.28
C VAL A 264 -30.74 -7.00 9.07
N ASP A 265 -30.95 -5.94 9.85
CA ASP A 265 -32.14 -5.08 9.73
C ASP A 265 -31.82 -3.69 9.19
N LYS A 266 -30.54 -3.27 9.20
CA LYS A 266 -30.11 -1.96 8.72
C LYS A 266 -28.80 -2.03 7.94
N LEU A 267 -28.62 -1.03 7.08
CA LEU A 267 -27.32 -0.60 6.59
C LEU A 267 -26.91 0.68 7.28
N LYS A 268 -25.74 0.68 7.90
CA LYS A 268 -25.11 1.89 8.44
C LYS A 268 -24.30 2.53 7.31
N LEU A 269 -24.81 3.62 6.77
CA LEU A 269 -24.18 4.41 5.70
C LEU A 269 -23.55 5.67 6.30
N ARG A 270 -22.26 5.91 6.09
CA ARG A 270 -21.57 7.12 6.49
C ARG A 270 -21.01 7.85 5.28
N ASN A 271 -21.37 9.12 5.14
CA ASN A 271 -20.77 10.03 4.17
C ASN A 271 -19.50 10.63 4.77
N SER A 272 -18.35 10.39 4.14
CA SER A 272 -17.06 10.88 4.64
C SER A 272 -16.89 12.39 4.46
N LEU A 273 -17.57 13.00 3.47
CA LEU A 273 -17.48 14.44 3.19
C LEU A 273 -18.20 15.26 4.26
N THR A 274 -19.42 14.86 4.62
CA THR A 274 -20.26 15.59 5.58
C THR A 274 -20.11 15.06 7.01
N GLY A 275 -19.55 13.86 7.17
CA GLY A 275 -19.55 13.11 8.43
C GLY A 275 -20.92 12.51 8.80
N GLU A 276 -21.94 12.70 7.95
CA GLU A 276 -23.31 12.24 8.21
C GLU A 276 -23.38 10.71 8.29
N VAL A 277 -24.11 10.19 9.28
CA VAL A 277 -24.39 8.75 9.43
C VAL A 277 -25.90 8.51 9.32
N LYS A 278 -26.30 7.62 8.41
CA LYS A 278 -27.69 7.18 8.20
C LYS A 278 -27.79 5.68 8.49
N TYR A 279 -28.91 5.30 9.10
CA TYR A 279 -29.29 3.90 9.27
C TYR A 279 -30.48 3.61 8.35
N LEU A 280 -30.20 2.94 7.24
CA LEU A 280 -31.19 2.63 6.21
C LEU A 280 -31.79 1.25 6.50
N PRO A 281 -33.13 1.10 6.54
CA PRO A 281 -33.75 -0.19 6.82
C PRO A 281 -33.50 -1.19 5.69
N VAL A 282 -33.26 -2.45 6.06
CA VAL A 282 -33.23 -3.61 5.15
C VAL A 282 -34.57 -4.31 5.24
N THR A 283 -35.28 -4.42 4.12
CA THR A 283 -36.62 -5.02 4.07
C THR A 283 -36.55 -6.52 3.79
N ALA A 284 -37.65 -7.23 4.03
CA ALA A 284 -37.76 -8.64 3.66
C ALA A 284 -37.55 -8.89 2.16
N SER A 285 -37.97 -7.93 1.31
CA SER A 285 -37.77 -8.00 -0.14
C SER A 285 -36.29 -7.90 -0.51
N ASP A 286 -35.52 -7.04 0.15
CA ASP A 286 -34.07 -6.89 -0.10
C ASP A 286 -33.32 -8.19 0.25
N LEU A 287 -33.74 -8.86 1.32
CA LEU A 287 -33.17 -10.14 1.75
C LEU A 287 -33.52 -11.32 0.83
N GLU A 288 -34.70 -11.28 0.19
CA GLU A 288 -35.14 -12.26 -0.79
C GLU A 288 -34.38 -12.11 -2.12
N VAL A 289 -34.22 -10.87 -2.59
CA VAL A 289 -33.42 -10.55 -3.79
C VAL A 289 -31.93 -10.79 -3.54
N GLY A 290 -31.45 -10.49 -2.34
CA GLY A 290 -30.03 -10.56 -1.98
C GLY A 290 -29.22 -9.35 -2.47
N GLU A 291 -29.87 -8.31 -2.98
CA GLU A 291 -29.24 -7.06 -3.42
C GLU A 291 -30.09 -5.86 -3.01
N ILE A 292 -29.43 -4.72 -2.76
CA ILE A 292 -30.07 -3.44 -2.42
C ILE A 292 -29.38 -2.30 -3.17
N THR A 293 -30.18 -1.42 -3.78
CA THR A 293 -29.69 -0.21 -4.44
C THR A 293 -29.99 1.00 -3.57
N LEU A 294 -28.95 1.72 -3.16
CA LEU A 294 -29.07 3.00 -2.47
C LEU A 294 -29.01 4.12 -3.51
N THR A 295 -29.93 5.07 -3.43
CA THR A 295 -30.03 6.25 -4.30
C THR A 295 -29.80 7.53 -3.51
N ASP A 296 -29.86 8.68 -4.18
CA ASP A 296 -29.77 10.01 -3.57
C ASP A 296 -28.48 10.23 -2.78
N LEU A 297 -27.40 9.62 -3.25
CA LEU A 297 -26.06 9.83 -2.74
C LEU A 297 -25.48 11.09 -3.38
N ASP A 298 -24.78 11.90 -2.59
CA ASP A 298 -23.95 12.99 -3.12
C ASP A 298 -22.97 12.42 -4.16
N GLU A 299 -22.93 13.01 -5.34
CA GLU A 299 -22.05 12.61 -6.44
C GLU A 299 -20.56 12.75 -6.06
N GLY A 300 -19.77 11.70 -6.31
CA GLY A 300 -18.32 11.67 -6.07
C GLY A 300 -17.91 11.50 -4.61
N ALA A 301 -18.85 11.59 -3.67
CA ALA A 301 -18.56 11.45 -2.25
C ALA A 301 -18.13 10.02 -1.90
N LEU A 302 -17.17 9.92 -0.97
CA LEU A 302 -16.79 8.65 -0.35
C LEU A 302 -17.82 8.27 0.71
N TYR A 303 -18.32 7.06 0.60
CA TYR A 303 -19.20 6.43 1.57
C TYR A 303 -18.53 5.21 2.17
N SER A 304 -18.82 4.95 3.44
CA SER A 304 -18.68 3.61 4.03
C SER A 304 -20.06 3.06 4.33
N VAL A 305 -20.28 1.79 4.01
CA VAL A 305 -21.52 1.07 4.31
C VAL A 305 -21.20 -0.23 5.03
N ALA A 306 -21.94 -0.49 6.09
CA ALA A 306 -21.81 -1.72 6.86
C ALA A 306 -23.18 -2.36 7.10
N ALA A 307 -23.24 -3.70 7.04
CA ALA A 307 -24.42 -4.43 7.49
C ALA A 307 -24.53 -4.35 9.02
N TYR A 308 -25.73 -4.12 9.53
CA TYR A 308 -25.98 -3.80 10.93
C TYR A 308 -27.15 -4.62 11.49
N ASN A 309 -26.95 -5.18 12.70
CA ASN A 309 -28.00 -5.81 13.50
C ASN A 309 -28.31 -4.95 14.73
N SER A 310 -29.47 -4.29 14.74
CA SER A 310 -29.89 -3.44 15.84
C SER A 310 -30.40 -4.19 17.08
N ASN A 311 -30.51 -5.52 17.03
CA ASN A 311 -30.74 -6.35 18.22
C ASN A 311 -29.49 -6.43 19.12
N ILE A 312 -28.30 -6.18 18.56
CA ILE A 312 -27.06 -6.17 19.32
C ILE A 312 -26.89 -4.79 19.96
N ARG A 313 -26.77 -4.78 21.29
CA ARG A 313 -26.76 -3.55 22.10
C ARG A 313 -25.60 -2.61 21.78
N TRP A 314 -24.41 -3.15 21.51
CA TRP A 314 -23.18 -2.38 21.39
C TRP A 314 -22.77 -2.25 19.93
N GLU A 315 -22.48 -1.02 19.50
CA GLU A 315 -22.27 -0.71 18.09
C GLU A 315 -21.07 -1.43 17.47
N CYS A 316 -19.97 -1.55 18.22
CA CYS A 316 -18.77 -2.27 17.80
C CYS A 316 -19.01 -3.78 17.57
N ASP A 317 -20.08 -4.34 18.16
CA ASP A 317 -20.50 -5.73 17.99
C ASP A 317 -21.64 -5.89 16.98
N ALA A 318 -22.48 -4.86 16.81
CA ALA A 318 -23.66 -4.85 15.95
C ALA A 318 -23.35 -4.79 14.45
N VAL A 319 -22.15 -4.32 14.10
CA VAL A 319 -21.69 -4.21 12.72
C VAL A 319 -21.09 -5.53 12.25
N TYR A 320 -21.41 -6.00 11.04
CA TYR A 320 -20.69 -7.10 10.39
C TYR A 320 -19.41 -6.56 9.73
N ASN A 321 -19.22 -6.75 8.43
CA ASN A 321 -18.17 -6.11 7.66
C ASN A 321 -18.61 -4.73 7.14
N SER A 322 -17.64 -3.84 6.97
CA SER A 322 -17.82 -2.53 6.32
C SER A 322 -17.09 -2.53 4.99
N ILE A 323 -17.66 -1.89 3.98
CA ILE A 323 -17.00 -1.61 2.70
C ILE A 323 -17.04 -0.11 2.43
N SER A 324 -16.08 0.37 1.65
CA SER A 324 -16.05 1.74 1.16
C SER A 324 -16.28 1.80 -0.34
N PHE A 325 -17.01 2.81 -0.79
CA PHE A 325 -17.25 3.07 -2.21
C PHE A 325 -17.40 4.57 -2.46
N ARG A 326 -17.12 5.01 -3.68
CA ARG A 326 -17.47 6.36 -4.15
C ARG A 326 -18.66 6.27 -5.08
N SER A 327 -19.66 7.14 -4.90
CA SER A 327 -20.68 7.35 -5.93
C SER A 327 -19.99 7.95 -7.16
N LYS A 328 -20.49 7.68 -8.36
CA LYS A 328 -19.95 8.30 -9.58
C LYS A 328 -20.44 9.75 -9.66
N ILE A 329 -19.68 10.57 -10.39
CA ILE A 329 -20.16 11.87 -10.89
C ILE A 329 -20.51 11.68 -12.36
N ASP A 330 -21.49 12.43 -12.83
CA ASP A 330 -21.68 12.63 -14.27
C ASP A 330 -20.56 13.54 -14.82
N SER A 331 -19.34 13.00 -14.97
CA SER A 331 -18.18 13.77 -15.44
C SER A 331 -18.17 13.93 -16.97
N SER A 332 -19.17 14.62 -17.50
CA SER A 332 -19.25 14.89 -18.95
C SER A 332 -18.31 16.00 -19.43
N THR A 333 -17.57 16.67 -18.53
CA THR A 333 -16.71 17.80 -18.87
C THR A 333 -15.23 17.53 -18.55
N PRO A 334 -14.40 17.28 -19.58
CA PRO A 334 -12.95 17.17 -19.42
C PRO A 334 -12.28 18.45 -18.91
N ILE A 335 -11.20 18.30 -18.14
CA ILE A 335 -10.35 19.41 -17.70
C ILE A 335 -9.15 19.51 -18.64
N VAL A 336 -8.95 20.67 -19.27
CA VAL A 336 -7.71 20.96 -20.00
C VAL A 336 -6.67 21.49 -19.02
N VAL A 337 -5.56 20.77 -18.86
CA VAL A 337 -4.54 21.09 -17.86
C VAL A 337 -3.63 22.21 -18.35
N SER A 338 -3.63 23.33 -17.63
CA SER A 338 -2.76 24.48 -17.88
C SER A 338 -1.43 24.44 -17.13
N SER A 339 -1.37 23.75 -15.99
CA SER A 339 -0.15 23.60 -15.18
C SER A 339 0.85 22.65 -15.82
N ALA A 340 2.13 23.01 -15.84
CA ALA A 340 3.21 22.10 -16.24
C ALA A 340 3.52 21.04 -15.17
N ASP A 341 3.12 21.24 -13.91
CA ASP A 341 3.23 20.24 -12.85
C ASP A 341 1.95 19.41 -12.78
N ILE A 342 1.92 18.34 -13.59
CA ILE A 342 0.80 17.40 -13.61
C ILE A 342 0.76 16.53 -12.35
N GLY A 343 1.90 16.35 -11.67
CA GLY A 343 1.98 15.59 -10.43
C GLY A 343 1.16 16.24 -9.31
N THR A 344 1.29 17.56 -9.15
CA THR A 344 0.49 18.33 -8.18
C THR A 344 -0.99 18.32 -8.53
N VAL A 345 -1.35 18.55 -9.80
CA VAL A 345 -2.76 18.50 -10.25
C VAL A 345 -3.42 17.16 -9.92
N LEU A 346 -2.73 16.06 -10.21
CA LEU A 346 -3.24 14.72 -9.89
C LEU A 346 -3.28 14.49 -8.37
N SER A 347 -2.29 14.95 -7.61
CA SER A 347 -2.27 14.76 -6.14
C SER A 347 -3.41 15.55 -5.46
N GLU A 348 -3.65 16.79 -5.88
CA GLU A 348 -4.78 17.61 -5.43
C GLU A 348 -6.12 16.96 -5.79
N TYR A 349 -6.22 16.43 -7.01
CA TYR A 349 -7.37 15.64 -7.42
C TYR A 349 -7.60 14.45 -6.49
N MET A 350 -6.56 13.68 -6.16
CA MET A 350 -6.66 12.50 -5.30
C MET A 350 -7.07 12.84 -3.87
N ALA A 351 -6.57 13.95 -3.33
CA ALA A 351 -6.87 14.42 -1.98
C ALA A 351 -8.24 15.09 -1.83
N ASN A 352 -8.81 15.62 -2.90
CA ASN A 352 -10.07 16.35 -2.84
C ASN A 352 -11.27 15.39 -2.94
N ASP A 353 -11.97 15.18 -1.82
CA ASP A 353 -13.18 14.36 -1.78
C ASP A 353 -14.37 14.94 -2.55
N ALA A 354 -14.33 16.23 -2.93
CA ALA A 354 -15.34 16.84 -3.80
C ALA A 354 -15.10 16.55 -5.29
N HIS A 355 -13.93 16.02 -5.68
CA HIS A 355 -13.66 15.66 -7.08
C HIS A 355 -14.03 14.20 -7.38
N ALA A 356 -14.87 14.03 -8.41
CA ALA A 356 -15.31 12.77 -8.99
C ALA A 356 -14.24 11.73 -9.21
N GLU A 357 -14.53 10.44 -9.06
CA GLU A 357 -13.80 9.42 -9.83
C GLU A 357 -14.13 9.50 -11.33
N ASN A 358 -13.21 9.06 -12.18
CA ASN A 358 -13.26 9.08 -13.66
C ASN A 358 -13.09 10.45 -14.32
N GLN A 359 -12.49 11.42 -13.63
CA GLN A 359 -12.18 12.71 -14.26
C GLN A 359 -11.24 12.52 -15.46
N VAL A 360 -11.56 13.19 -16.57
CA VAL A 360 -10.70 13.24 -17.77
C VAL A 360 -9.85 14.51 -17.71
N PHE A 361 -8.54 14.34 -17.80
CA PHE A 361 -7.53 15.38 -17.90
C PHE A 361 -6.89 15.35 -19.29
N TYR A 362 -7.07 16.42 -20.04
CA TYR A 362 -6.43 16.61 -21.34
C TYR A 362 -5.18 17.47 -21.23
N LEU A 363 -4.10 16.96 -21.80
CA LEU A 363 -2.83 17.64 -21.98
C LEU A 363 -2.72 18.18 -23.41
N GLU A 364 -2.26 19.41 -23.56
CA GLU A 364 -2.03 19.99 -24.89
C GLU A 364 -0.83 19.33 -25.57
N GLY A 365 -0.99 18.96 -26.84
CA GLY A 365 0.05 18.32 -27.62
C GLY A 365 1.22 19.26 -27.90
N GLY A 366 2.45 18.72 -27.89
CA GLY A 366 3.68 19.50 -28.06
C GLY A 366 4.16 20.21 -26.80
N LYS A 367 3.37 20.20 -25.70
CA LYS A 367 3.81 20.70 -24.39
C LYS A 367 4.46 19.61 -23.54
N THR A 368 5.28 20.05 -22.60
CA THR A 368 5.94 19.20 -21.60
C THR A 368 5.34 19.46 -20.23
N TYR A 369 5.00 18.37 -19.55
CA TYR A 369 4.49 18.32 -18.20
C TYR A 369 5.45 17.47 -17.35
N THR A 370 5.45 17.67 -16.03
CA THR A 370 6.38 17.01 -15.12
C THR A 370 5.66 16.48 -13.87
N ILE A 371 6.12 15.33 -13.38
CA ILE A 371 5.75 14.74 -12.11
C ILE A 371 6.97 14.83 -11.19
N PHE A 372 6.93 15.70 -10.19
CA PHE A 372 8.08 15.98 -9.31
C PHE A 372 8.20 15.06 -8.10
N SER A 373 7.08 14.46 -7.68
CA SER A 373 6.96 13.57 -6.52
C SER A 373 6.07 12.38 -6.86
N ASN A 374 6.09 11.34 -6.02
CA ASN A 374 5.15 10.24 -6.17
C ASN A 374 3.70 10.75 -6.14
N VAL A 375 2.85 10.14 -6.94
CA VAL A 375 1.40 10.43 -6.98
C VAL A 375 0.67 9.16 -6.53
N GLU A 376 -0.04 9.22 -5.41
CA GLU A 376 -0.92 8.13 -4.96
C GLU A 376 -2.18 8.12 -5.83
N MET A 377 -2.52 6.97 -6.38
CA MET A 377 -3.64 6.75 -7.28
C MET A 377 -4.71 5.96 -6.55
N SER A 378 -5.46 6.67 -5.70
CA SER A 378 -6.59 6.14 -4.91
C SER A 378 -7.96 6.44 -5.56
N LYS A 379 -7.98 7.13 -6.70
CA LYS A 379 -9.17 7.42 -7.52
C LYS A 379 -8.89 7.17 -9.01
N GLY A 380 -9.91 6.69 -9.74
CA GLY A 380 -9.81 6.49 -11.19
C GLY A 380 -9.79 7.81 -11.97
N PHE A 381 -9.01 7.90 -13.05
CA PHE A 381 -8.93 9.08 -13.92
C PHE A 381 -8.48 8.70 -15.34
N THR A 382 -8.70 9.58 -16.30
CA THR A 382 -8.06 9.50 -17.62
C THR A 382 -7.08 10.65 -17.78
N LEU A 383 -5.83 10.37 -18.13
CA LEU A 383 -4.85 11.35 -18.57
C LEU A 383 -4.52 11.09 -20.03
N ALA A 384 -4.85 12.04 -20.90
CA ALA A 384 -4.69 11.88 -22.34
C ALA A 384 -4.16 13.14 -23.02
N THR A 385 -3.49 12.99 -24.16
CA THR A 385 -3.30 14.12 -25.08
C THR A 385 -4.65 14.57 -25.63
N ARG A 386 -4.85 15.88 -25.80
CA ARG A 386 -6.05 16.45 -26.44
C ARG A 386 -6.33 15.75 -27.78
N PRO A 387 -7.56 15.29 -28.05
CA PRO A 387 -7.88 14.53 -29.26
C PRO A 387 -7.50 15.24 -30.57
N GLU A 388 -7.72 16.55 -30.64
CA GLU A 388 -7.40 17.39 -31.80
C GLU A 388 -5.90 17.52 -32.06
N ASP A 389 -5.08 17.55 -31.01
CA ASP A 389 -3.62 17.59 -31.14
C ASP A 389 -3.09 16.19 -31.51
N TYR A 390 -3.63 15.16 -30.87
CA TYR A 390 -3.27 13.77 -31.15
C TYR A 390 -3.54 13.39 -32.60
N ALA A 391 -4.69 13.81 -33.15
CA ALA A 391 -5.10 13.55 -34.53
C ALA A 391 -4.13 14.11 -35.58
N VAL A 392 -3.38 15.17 -35.25
CA VAL A 392 -2.35 15.77 -36.12
C VAL A 392 -0.93 15.34 -35.73
N GLY A 393 -0.79 14.33 -34.87
CA GLY A 393 0.50 13.76 -34.45
C GLY A 393 1.24 14.57 -33.38
N LYS A 394 0.59 15.55 -32.74
CA LYS A 394 1.18 16.32 -31.63
C LYS A 394 0.85 15.64 -30.31
N ARG A 395 1.85 15.00 -29.70
CA ARG A 395 1.70 14.33 -28.41
C ARG A 395 2.13 15.21 -27.25
N ALA A 396 1.42 15.13 -26.12
CA ALA A 396 1.91 15.68 -24.87
C ALA A 396 3.08 14.85 -24.35
N LYS A 397 4.04 15.52 -23.69
CA LYS A 397 5.21 14.86 -23.08
C LYS A 397 5.09 14.95 -21.56
N VAL A 398 5.29 13.84 -20.86
CA VAL A 398 5.24 13.81 -19.39
C VAL A 398 6.56 13.23 -18.86
N GLY A 399 7.31 14.08 -18.13
CA GLY A 399 8.57 13.74 -17.50
C GLY A 399 8.42 13.32 -16.04
N PHE A 400 9.07 12.25 -15.62
CA PHE A 400 9.22 11.85 -14.22
C PHE A 400 10.54 12.41 -13.67
N ALA A 401 10.45 13.45 -12.84
CA ALA A 401 11.59 14.05 -12.15
C ALA A 401 11.84 13.36 -10.79
N ASN A 402 13.04 13.52 -10.23
CA ASN A 402 13.41 13.03 -8.90
C ASN A 402 13.14 11.53 -8.65
N LEU A 403 13.08 10.71 -9.72
CA LEU A 403 12.73 9.28 -9.63
C LEU A 403 11.35 9.03 -9.01
N SER A 404 10.42 9.96 -9.24
CA SER A 404 9.01 9.83 -8.89
C SER A 404 8.36 8.62 -9.58
N ASN A 405 7.25 8.15 -9.02
CA ASN A 405 6.47 7.02 -9.52
C ASN A 405 4.98 7.31 -9.34
N MET A 406 4.16 6.69 -10.18
CA MET A 406 2.72 6.58 -9.93
C MET A 406 2.49 5.41 -8.97
N MET A 407 1.81 5.65 -7.85
CA MET A 407 1.65 4.70 -6.75
C MET A 407 0.20 4.22 -6.68
N LEU A 408 -0.09 2.95 -6.97
CA LEU A 408 -1.44 2.39 -6.89
C LEU A 408 -1.91 2.24 -5.43
N GLY A 409 -3.14 2.70 -5.16
CA GLY A 409 -3.76 2.71 -3.84
C GLY A 409 -3.24 3.84 -2.95
N SER A 410 -3.95 4.12 -1.86
CA SER A 410 -3.47 5.04 -0.83
C SER A 410 -2.63 4.34 0.25
N LEU A 411 -1.79 5.10 0.95
CA LEU A 411 -1.07 4.63 2.13
C LEU A 411 -1.99 4.44 3.34
N SER A 412 -1.78 3.38 4.13
CA SER A 412 -2.45 3.25 5.43
C SER A 412 -1.94 4.33 6.40
N GLN A 413 -2.82 5.24 6.84
CA GLN A 413 -2.49 6.18 7.91
C GLN A 413 -2.51 5.47 9.27
N SER A 414 -1.56 5.79 10.15
CA SER A 414 -1.48 5.22 11.49
C SER A 414 -2.79 5.43 12.25
N GLY A 415 -3.44 4.33 12.65
CA GLY A 415 -4.68 4.36 13.42
C GLY A 415 -5.97 4.15 12.61
N ASN A 416 -5.89 3.91 11.31
CA ASN A 416 -7.05 3.51 10.51
C ASN A 416 -6.98 2.02 10.14
N SER A 417 -8.11 1.32 10.24
CA SER A 417 -8.26 -0.04 9.70
C SER A 417 -8.03 0.02 8.18
N GLN A 418 -7.37 -1.01 7.63
CA GLN A 418 -7.15 -1.19 6.19
C GLN A 418 -8.49 -1.40 5.46
N SER A 419 -9.23 -0.32 5.23
CA SER A 419 -10.50 -0.35 4.53
C SER A 419 -10.26 -0.57 3.04
N PRO A 420 -10.84 -1.62 2.42
CA PRO A 420 -10.69 -1.87 1.00
C PRO A 420 -11.21 -0.71 0.15
N GLU A 421 -10.38 -0.25 -0.79
CA GLU A 421 -10.70 0.77 -1.78
C GLU A 421 -11.28 0.13 -3.04
N ASN A 422 -12.28 0.75 -3.65
CA ASN A 422 -12.76 0.40 -4.99
C ASN A 422 -12.43 1.55 -5.92
N ILE A 423 -11.47 1.35 -6.81
CA ILE A 423 -10.90 2.40 -7.66
C ILE A 423 -11.44 2.20 -9.08
N ALA A 424 -12.08 3.23 -9.64
CA ALA A 424 -12.51 3.22 -11.04
C ALA A 424 -11.31 3.21 -12.02
N PRO A 425 -11.54 3.06 -13.34
CA PRO A 425 -10.44 2.93 -14.30
C PRO A 425 -9.40 4.05 -14.23
N ILE A 426 -8.13 3.67 -14.32
CA ILE A 426 -7.00 4.57 -14.54
C ILE A 426 -6.54 4.38 -15.98
N VAL A 427 -6.57 5.46 -16.77
CA VAL A 427 -6.32 5.43 -18.22
C VAL A 427 -5.23 6.43 -18.58
N PHE A 428 -4.21 5.97 -19.31
CA PHE A 428 -3.21 6.80 -19.97
C PHE A 428 -3.33 6.61 -21.48
N ASP A 429 -3.49 7.70 -22.25
CA ASP A 429 -3.71 7.59 -23.71
C ASP A 429 -2.94 8.64 -24.52
N GLY A 430 -2.12 8.17 -25.46
CA GLY A 430 -1.52 9.05 -26.48
C GLY A 430 -0.41 9.98 -25.97
N ILE A 431 0.30 9.60 -24.91
CA ILE A 431 1.32 10.42 -24.23
C ILE A 431 2.73 9.85 -24.43
N ASP A 432 3.72 10.75 -24.54
CA ASP A 432 5.13 10.39 -24.52
C ASP A 432 5.71 10.54 -23.10
N PHE A 433 5.94 9.42 -22.43
CA PHE A 433 6.49 9.36 -21.08
C PHE A 433 8.00 9.18 -21.08
N SER A 434 8.68 9.94 -20.23
CA SER A 434 10.12 9.80 -20.04
C SER A 434 10.53 10.00 -18.58
N ALA A 435 11.59 9.34 -18.14
CA ALA A 435 12.30 9.66 -16.91
C ALA A 435 13.72 10.14 -17.27
N PRO A 436 13.90 11.41 -17.64
CA PRO A 436 15.12 11.90 -18.30
C PRO A 436 16.36 11.87 -17.40
N ALA A 437 16.18 11.91 -16.08
CA ALA A 437 17.28 11.82 -15.12
C ALA A 437 17.66 10.37 -14.75
N ALA A 438 16.98 9.37 -15.32
CA ALA A 438 17.22 7.97 -15.00
C ALA A 438 18.56 7.48 -15.58
N GLN A 439 19.26 6.64 -14.81
CA GLN A 439 20.55 6.07 -15.18
C GLN A 439 20.43 4.55 -15.21
N ASN A 440 20.93 3.95 -16.29
CA ASN A 440 21.01 2.50 -16.43
C ASN A 440 22.36 1.98 -15.90
N TYR A 441 22.48 0.67 -15.71
CA TYR A 441 23.68 0.02 -15.17
C TYR A 441 24.98 0.43 -15.91
N GLY A 442 24.92 0.61 -17.22
CA GLY A 442 26.07 1.01 -18.04
C GLY A 442 26.61 2.41 -17.75
N SER A 443 25.87 3.25 -17.01
CA SER A 443 26.33 4.56 -16.54
C SER A 443 27.25 4.48 -15.30
N GLY A 444 27.46 3.29 -14.72
CA GLY A 444 28.22 3.10 -13.46
C GLY A 444 27.41 3.42 -12.19
N SER A 445 26.18 3.89 -12.35
CA SER A 445 25.19 4.18 -11.31
C SER A 445 23.81 3.83 -11.88
N VAL A 446 22.89 3.35 -11.03
CA VAL A 446 21.57 2.90 -11.48
C VAL A 446 20.44 3.54 -10.68
N THR A 447 19.40 3.98 -11.38
CA THR A 447 18.20 4.54 -10.75
C THR A 447 17.12 3.48 -10.51
N SER A 448 16.46 3.58 -9.35
CA SER A 448 15.45 2.61 -8.91
C SER A 448 14.02 3.09 -9.17
N ASN A 449 13.67 3.42 -10.42
CA ASN A 449 12.37 3.96 -10.80
C ASN A 449 11.45 2.95 -11.53
N TYR A 450 10.15 3.24 -11.47
CA TYR A 450 9.05 2.51 -12.10
C TYR A 450 8.14 3.49 -12.83
N PHE A 451 7.30 3.00 -13.75
CA PHE A 451 6.18 3.81 -14.23
C PHE A 451 5.07 3.79 -13.18
N ILE A 452 4.63 2.59 -12.80
CA ILE A 452 3.64 2.34 -11.76
C ILE A 452 4.19 1.33 -10.74
N ASN A 453 3.99 1.61 -9.46
CA ASN A 453 4.30 0.72 -8.35
C ASN A 453 3.14 0.71 -7.36
N SER A 454 3.09 -0.24 -6.44
CA SER A 454 2.27 -0.13 -5.21
C SER A 454 3.18 -0.37 -4.01
N LEU A 455 2.74 0.05 -2.82
CA LEU A 455 3.49 -0.20 -1.58
C LEU A 455 2.96 -1.45 -0.87
N ALA A 456 3.85 -2.11 -0.12
CA ALA A 456 3.43 -3.22 0.74
C ALA A 456 2.47 -2.77 1.85
N SER A 457 2.54 -1.50 2.23
CA SER A 457 1.70 -0.82 3.22
C SER A 457 0.51 -0.06 2.62
N ALA A 458 0.24 -0.22 1.32
CA ALA A 458 -0.97 0.36 0.74
C ALA A 458 -2.22 -0.31 1.34
N ASN A 459 -3.33 0.41 1.37
CA ASN A 459 -4.62 -0.17 1.72
C ASN A 459 -5.02 -1.23 0.67
N PRO A 460 -5.76 -2.28 1.08
CA PRO A 460 -6.39 -3.22 0.15
C PRO A 460 -7.17 -2.45 -0.91
N PHE A 461 -7.15 -2.90 -2.16
CA PHE A 461 -7.91 -2.25 -3.21
C PHE A 461 -8.35 -3.21 -4.31
N THR A 462 -9.45 -2.87 -4.95
CA THR A 462 -9.86 -3.42 -6.24
C THR A 462 -9.87 -2.30 -7.28
N LEU A 463 -8.98 -2.40 -8.28
CA LEU A 463 -8.94 -1.50 -9.43
C LEU A 463 -9.76 -2.11 -10.57
N GLN A 464 -10.74 -1.34 -11.08
CA GLN A 464 -11.61 -1.78 -12.17
C GLN A 464 -10.85 -2.00 -13.48
N ALA A 465 -9.97 -1.07 -13.85
CA ALA A 465 -9.08 -1.24 -14.99
C ALA A 465 -7.83 -0.36 -14.88
N LEU A 466 -6.69 -0.89 -15.34
CA LEU A 466 -5.52 -0.11 -15.70
C LEU A 466 -5.36 -0.16 -17.23
N GLU A 467 -5.54 0.96 -17.90
CA GLU A 467 -5.39 1.06 -19.35
C GLU A 467 -4.23 1.97 -19.74
N ILE A 468 -3.27 1.45 -20.50
CA ILE A 468 -2.11 2.18 -21.02
C ILE A 468 -2.13 2.03 -22.53
N ARG A 469 -2.51 3.09 -23.25
CA ARG A 469 -2.83 3.03 -24.67
C ARG A 469 -2.04 4.05 -25.45
N ASN A 470 -1.53 3.62 -26.61
CA ASN A 470 -0.88 4.51 -27.54
C ASN A 470 0.22 5.38 -26.91
N CYS A 471 0.98 4.90 -25.93
CA CYS A 471 2.02 5.69 -25.26
C CYS A 471 3.42 5.33 -25.77
N THR A 472 4.37 6.24 -25.55
CA THR A 472 5.80 5.91 -25.66
C THR A 472 6.45 6.01 -24.28
N PHE A 473 7.46 5.17 -24.02
CA PHE A 473 8.11 5.08 -22.71
C PHE A 473 9.62 5.00 -22.85
N GLN A 474 10.32 5.86 -22.11
CA GLN A 474 11.79 5.89 -22.02
C GLN A 474 12.28 6.13 -20.59
N GLY A 475 13.43 5.53 -20.23
CA GLY A 475 14.10 5.81 -18.95
C GLY A 475 13.48 5.13 -17.74
N PHE A 476 12.57 4.17 -17.90
CA PHE A 476 12.06 3.37 -16.78
C PHE A 476 13.01 2.20 -16.53
N ILE A 477 13.90 2.30 -15.55
CA ILE A 477 15.06 1.39 -15.43
C ILE A 477 14.71 0.13 -14.63
N ARG A 478 14.19 0.27 -13.41
CA ARG A 478 14.08 -0.89 -12.49
C ARG A 478 12.86 -1.77 -12.73
N GLY A 479 11.68 -1.18 -12.94
CA GLY A 479 10.45 -1.92 -13.28
C GLY A 479 9.49 -1.08 -14.13
N PHE A 480 8.37 -1.65 -14.55
CA PHE A 480 7.33 -0.91 -15.27
C PHE A 480 6.03 -0.82 -14.45
N VAL A 481 5.26 -1.91 -14.34
CA VAL A 481 4.13 -2.04 -13.40
C VAL A 481 4.44 -3.12 -12.37
N ARG A 482 4.48 -2.75 -11.10
CA ARG A 482 4.73 -3.70 -10.00
C ARG A 482 3.62 -3.64 -8.95
N GLY A 483 2.99 -4.79 -8.70
CA GLY A 483 2.12 -5.02 -7.56
C GLY A 483 2.90 -5.51 -6.34
N GLN A 484 2.64 -4.90 -5.20
CA GLN A 484 3.14 -5.25 -3.86
C GLN A 484 1.99 -5.12 -2.85
N GLY A 485 2.10 -5.75 -1.69
CA GLY A 485 1.07 -5.72 -0.63
C GLY A 485 0.10 -6.90 -0.71
N ASN A 486 -0.91 -6.88 0.16
CA ASN A 486 -1.91 -7.93 0.29
C ASN A 486 -3.28 -7.39 -0.13
N ASN A 487 -4.15 -8.25 -0.67
CA ASN A 487 -5.52 -7.90 -1.05
C ASN A 487 -5.61 -6.79 -2.12
N HIS A 488 -4.71 -6.81 -3.11
CA HIS A 488 -4.77 -5.91 -4.28
C HIS A 488 -5.21 -6.68 -5.52
N ILE A 489 -6.40 -6.36 -6.02
CA ILE A 489 -7.00 -6.97 -7.21
C ILE A 489 -7.05 -5.93 -8.33
N ILE A 490 -6.59 -6.30 -9.53
CA ILE A 490 -6.80 -5.50 -10.74
C ILE A 490 -7.64 -6.33 -11.69
N LEU A 491 -8.89 -5.92 -11.88
CA LEU A 491 -9.86 -6.71 -12.65
C LEU A 491 -9.50 -6.78 -14.13
N LYS A 492 -8.91 -5.70 -14.67
CA LYS A 492 -8.43 -5.62 -16.04
C LYS A 492 -7.15 -4.81 -16.16
N VAL A 493 -6.17 -5.32 -16.90
CA VAL A 493 -4.98 -4.60 -17.35
C VAL A 493 -4.98 -4.63 -18.87
N LYS A 494 -5.02 -3.46 -19.52
CA LYS A 494 -4.94 -3.33 -20.98
C LYS A 494 -3.78 -2.45 -21.37
N VAL A 495 -2.84 -3.01 -22.11
CA VAL A 495 -1.63 -2.35 -22.58
C VAL A 495 -1.61 -2.50 -24.09
N ASP A 496 -2.02 -1.45 -24.79
CA ASP A 496 -2.33 -1.53 -26.21
C ASP A 496 -1.65 -0.42 -27.04
N GLY A 497 -0.97 -0.79 -28.13
CA GLY A 497 -0.43 0.20 -29.06
C GLY A 497 0.75 1.01 -28.51
N ASN A 498 1.50 0.51 -27.53
CA ASN A 498 2.60 1.25 -26.92
C ASN A 498 3.97 0.95 -27.55
N LEU A 499 4.90 1.90 -27.43
CA LEU A 499 6.30 1.73 -27.83
C LEU A 499 7.22 1.92 -26.62
N PHE A 500 8.01 0.90 -26.30
CA PHE A 500 8.96 0.88 -25.20
C PHE A 500 10.38 0.80 -25.73
N TYR A 501 11.24 1.74 -25.35
CA TYR A 501 12.65 1.77 -25.75
C TYR A 501 13.48 2.53 -24.71
N ASN A 502 14.80 2.35 -24.69
CA ASN A 502 15.67 2.95 -23.68
C ASN A 502 15.20 2.66 -22.24
N CYS A 503 14.62 1.49 -22.00
CA CYS A 503 14.10 1.07 -20.71
C CYS A 503 14.87 -0.16 -20.19
N GLY A 504 14.92 -0.34 -18.87
CA GLY A 504 15.58 -1.51 -18.29
C GLY A 504 17.08 -1.34 -18.11
N TYR A 505 17.82 -2.46 -18.24
CA TYR A 505 19.26 -2.56 -17.99
C TYR A 505 19.64 -2.09 -16.56
N TYR A 506 18.94 -2.61 -15.56
CA TYR A 506 19.15 -2.23 -14.15
C TYR A 506 20.37 -2.92 -13.52
N ASP A 507 20.78 -4.10 -13.99
CA ASP A 507 22.00 -4.78 -13.52
C ASP A 507 22.86 -5.32 -14.66
N ALA A 508 24.02 -5.89 -14.30
CA ALA A 508 24.98 -6.49 -15.23
C ALA A 508 24.40 -7.59 -16.13
N ARG A 509 23.31 -8.25 -15.69
CA ARG A 509 22.62 -9.31 -16.43
C ARG A 509 21.46 -8.76 -17.26
N GLY A 510 21.26 -7.44 -17.29
CA GLY A 510 20.11 -6.80 -17.91
C GLY A 510 18.80 -7.04 -17.15
N GLN A 511 18.86 -7.47 -15.90
CA GLN A 511 17.68 -7.77 -15.11
C GLN A 511 17.11 -6.50 -14.48
N GLY A 512 16.07 -6.68 -13.67
CA GLY A 512 15.26 -5.71 -12.96
C GLY A 512 14.01 -6.44 -12.45
N TYR A 513 12.94 -5.73 -12.16
CA TYR A 513 11.62 -6.37 -12.10
C TYR A 513 11.12 -6.69 -13.52
N ALA A 514 10.15 -7.59 -13.61
CA ALA A 514 9.43 -7.82 -14.86
C ALA A 514 8.69 -6.55 -15.33
N TRP A 515 8.24 -6.54 -16.58
CA TRP A 515 7.36 -5.48 -17.08
C TRP A 515 6.06 -5.42 -16.27
N PHE A 516 5.46 -6.57 -15.98
CA PHE A 516 4.29 -6.71 -15.12
C PHE A 516 4.58 -7.78 -14.06
N ALA A 517 4.73 -7.32 -12.80
CA ALA A 517 5.14 -8.17 -11.69
C ALA A 517 4.07 -8.18 -10.59
N GLY A 518 3.43 -9.33 -10.39
CA GLY A 518 2.63 -9.62 -9.21
C GLY A 518 3.50 -10.03 -8.01
N PRO A 519 2.99 -9.94 -6.78
CA PRO A 519 3.76 -10.25 -5.57
C PRO A 519 3.94 -11.75 -5.32
N GLY A 520 3.15 -12.62 -5.96
CA GLY A 520 3.13 -14.06 -5.68
C GLY A 520 2.55 -14.39 -4.31
N ASN A 521 1.30 -14.00 -4.06
CA ASN A 521 0.53 -14.38 -2.88
C ASN A 521 -0.93 -14.70 -3.29
N VAL A 522 -1.69 -15.36 -2.40
CA VAL A 522 -3.07 -15.82 -2.71
C VAL A 522 -4.13 -14.72 -2.66
N THR A 523 -3.76 -13.52 -2.20
CA THR A 523 -4.70 -12.40 -1.99
C THR A 523 -4.66 -11.37 -3.11
N ASN A 524 -3.76 -11.51 -4.07
CA ASN A 524 -3.56 -10.54 -5.13
C ASN A 524 -3.80 -11.17 -6.50
N ASN A 525 -4.36 -10.39 -7.41
CA ASN A 525 -4.52 -10.84 -8.79
C ASN A 525 -4.45 -9.65 -9.76
N MET A 526 -3.31 -9.48 -10.44
CA MET A 526 -3.17 -8.51 -11.53
C MET A 526 -3.52 -9.10 -12.91
N PHE A 527 -3.64 -10.42 -13.00
CA PHE A 527 -3.76 -11.16 -14.24
C PHE A 527 -5.19 -11.68 -14.48
N ASN A 528 -6.17 -11.15 -13.74
CA ASN A 528 -7.58 -11.53 -13.86
C ASN A 528 -8.09 -11.38 -15.30
N ASN A 529 -7.75 -10.26 -15.94
CA ASN A 529 -7.85 -10.07 -17.39
C ASN A 529 -6.72 -9.15 -17.86
N PHE A 530 -5.65 -9.74 -18.41
CA PHE A 530 -4.45 -9.04 -18.86
C PHE A 530 -4.33 -9.10 -20.37
N GLU A 531 -4.24 -7.93 -21.01
CA GLU A 531 -4.07 -7.76 -22.44
C GLU A 531 -2.80 -6.94 -22.70
N PHE A 532 -1.82 -7.53 -23.38
CA PHE A 532 -0.65 -6.85 -23.92
C PHE A 532 -0.69 -7.00 -25.44
N THR A 533 -1.21 -5.99 -26.14
CA THR A 533 -1.53 -6.07 -27.56
C THR A 533 -0.94 -4.93 -28.40
N ASN A 534 -0.56 -5.22 -29.64
CA ASN A 534 -0.12 -4.18 -30.59
C ASN A 534 1.06 -3.33 -30.07
N ASN A 535 1.88 -3.84 -29.15
CA ASN A 535 2.99 -3.10 -28.59
C ASN A 535 4.31 -3.45 -29.26
N THR A 536 5.28 -2.55 -29.15
CA THR A 536 6.67 -2.81 -29.50
C THR A 536 7.58 -2.60 -28.30
N ILE A 537 8.41 -3.59 -27.98
CA ILE A 537 9.53 -3.45 -27.03
C ILE A 537 10.84 -3.54 -27.81
N TYR A 538 11.62 -2.46 -27.80
CA TYR A 538 12.91 -2.37 -28.48
C TYR A 538 14.05 -2.36 -27.46
N ASP A 539 14.90 -3.38 -27.53
CA ASP A 539 16.16 -3.56 -26.79
C ASP A 539 16.08 -3.05 -25.35
N SER A 540 15.02 -3.41 -24.64
CA SER A 540 14.73 -2.91 -23.29
C SER A 540 14.75 -4.06 -22.30
N PRO A 541 15.95 -4.43 -21.79
CA PRO A 541 16.13 -5.69 -21.07
C PRO A 541 15.55 -5.61 -19.65
N ARG A 542 14.78 -6.63 -19.28
CA ARG A 542 14.22 -6.87 -17.95
C ARG A 542 14.28 -8.37 -17.62
N SER A 543 13.75 -8.75 -16.46
CA SER A 543 13.68 -10.16 -16.07
C SER A 543 12.71 -10.96 -16.96
N ASN A 544 11.48 -10.48 -17.15
CA ASN A 544 10.39 -11.15 -17.89
C ASN A 544 9.34 -10.12 -18.36
N LEU A 545 8.40 -10.51 -19.24
CA LEU A 545 7.23 -9.67 -19.56
C LEU A 545 6.22 -9.78 -18.42
N VAL A 546 5.80 -11.00 -18.09
CA VAL A 546 4.85 -11.26 -17.00
C VAL A 546 5.43 -12.25 -15.99
N THR A 547 5.18 -11.98 -14.71
CA THR A 547 5.43 -12.93 -13.62
C THR A 547 4.54 -12.63 -12.42
N ASP A 548 4.14 -13.68 -11.71
CA ASP A 548 3.57 -13.58 -10.37
C ASP A 548 4.57 -14.09 -9.31
N ASN A 549 5.85 -13.72 -9.48
CA ASN A 549 6.93 -14.04 -8.55
C ASN A 549 7.18 -15.54 -8.32
N ASN A 550 6.60 -16.40 -9.15
CA ASN A 550 6.90 -17.84 -9.23
C ASN A 550 6.76 -18.59 -7.90
N LYS A 551 5.75 -18.26 -7.10
CA LYS A 551 5.44 -18.96 -5.85
C LYS A 551 4.49 -20.13 -6.09
N ASN A 552 4.77 -21.27 -5.47
CA ASN A 552 3.89 -22.43 -5.51
C ASN A 552 2.83 -22.27 -4.42
N LEU A 553 1.62 -21.88 -4.80
CA LEU A 553 0.56 -21.47 -3.88
C LEU A 553 -0.69 -22.33 -4.05
N ASN A 554 -1.45 -22.43 -2.96
CA ASN A 554 -2.79 -23.00 -2.95
C ASN A 554 -3.78 -21.90 -3.35
N TRP A 555 -4.02 -21.79 -4.66
CA TRP A 555 -4.94 -20.80 -5.21
C TRP A 555 -6.39 -21.05 -4.78
N SER A 556 -7.13 -19.98 -4.48
CA SER A 556 -8.59 -20.06 -4.29
C SER A 556 -9.29 -20.36 -5.61
N GLU A 557 -10.51 -20.90 -5.56
CA GLU A 557 -11.31 -21.20 -6.76
C GLU A 557 -11.66 -19.93 -7.57
N ASP A 558 -11.68 -18.77 -6.91
CA ASP A 558 -11.93 -17.46 -7.52
C ASP A 558 -10.69 -16.89 -8.23
N THR A 559 -9.48 -17.41 -7.95
CA THR A 559 -8.25 -16.92 -8.58
C THR A 559 -8.05 -17.59 -9.92
N LYS A 560 -8.31 -16.85 -11.00
CA LYS A 560 -8.04 -17.28 -12.37
C LYS A 560 -7.26 -16.21 -13.11
N TRP A 561 -6.40 -16.65 -14.02
CA TRP A 561 -5.69 -15.76 -14.93
C TRP A 561 -6.27 -15.85 -16.33
N ASN A 562 -6.40 -14.71 -17.00
CA ASN A 562 -6.68 -14.61 -18.42
C ASN A 562 -5.64 -13.67 -19.04
N ILE A 563 -4.63 -14.23 -19.69
CA ILE A 563 -3.47 -13.48 -20.18
C ILE A 563 -3.44 -13.55 -21.71
N ARG A 564 -3.42 -12.40 -22.38
CA ARG A 564 -3.34 -12.28 -23.84
C ARG A 564 -2.14 -11.44 -24.23
N ILE A 565 -1.19 -12.05 -24.92
CA ILE A 565 0.00 -11.40 -25.48
C ILE A 565 -0.11 -11.57 -26.99
N GLU A 566 -0.70 -10.58 -27.66
CA GLU A 566 -1.07 -10.73 -29.07
C GLU A 566 -0.61 -9.56 -29.94
N ASN A 567 -0.17 -9.86 -31.16
CA ASN A 567 0.15 -8.84 -32.15
C ASN A 567 1.27 -7.86 -31.72
N ASN A 568 2.22 -8.31 -30.92
CA ASN A 568 3.34 -7.47 -30.44
C ASN A 568 4.62 -7.73 -31.24
N THR A 569 5.49 -6.72 -31.31
CA THR A 569 6.84 -6.83 -31.85
C THR A 569 7.87 -6.73 -30.72
N PHE A 570 8.64 -7.79 -30.51
CA PHE A 570 9.71 -7.83 -29.51
C PHE A 570 11.06 -7.84 -30.20
N ILE A 571 11.83 -6.75 -30.09
CA ILE A 571 13.16 -6.63 -30.68
C ILE A 571 14.19 -6.68 -29.57
N ASN A 572 15.10 -7.65 -29.64
CA ASN A 572 16.15 -7.87 -28.63
C ASN A 572 15.58 -7.93 -27.20
N PHE A 573 14.48 -8.65 -27.00
CA PHE A 573 13.84 -8.75 -25.70
C PHE A 573 14.73 -9.49 -24.69
N SER A 574 15.29 -8.74 -23.73
CA SER A 574 16.02 -9.27 -22.57
C SER A 574 17.17 -10.23 -22.91
N THR A 575 17.97 -9.87 -23.92
CA THR A 575 18.96 -10.74 -24.57
C THR A 575 20.27 -10.97 -23.81
N ARG A 576 20.51 -10.23 -22.74
CA ARG A 576 21.82 -10.15 -22.08
C ARG A 576 22.18 -11.38 -21.25
N SER A 577 21.18 -12.04 -20.67
CA SER A 577 21.39 -13.23 -19.84
C SER A 577 20.41 -14.34 -20.19
N ILE A 578 20.82 -15.57 -19.88
CA ILE A 578 19.95 -16.74 -19.99
C ILE A 578 18.80 -16.68 -18.96
N ASP A 579 17.77 -17.48 -19.19
CA ASP A 579 16.58 -17.64 -18.33
C ASP A 579 15.72 -16.38 -18.16
N ARG A 580 15.80 -15.45 -19.12
CA ARG A 580 14.89 -14.30 -19.26
C ARG A 580 13.68 -14.68 -20.13
N HIS A 581 12.76 -15.44 -19.56
CA HIS A 581 11.54 -15.89 -20.27
C HIS A 581 10.59 -14.72 -20.56
N LEU A 582 9.94 -14.70 -21.71
CA LEU A 582 8.81 -13.78 -21.94
C LEU A 582 7.74 -13.99 -20.85
N ILE A 583 7.35 -15.24 -20.63
CA ILE A 583 6.35 -15.64 -19.63
C ILE A 583 7.04 -16.43 -18.51
N SER A 584 7.03 -15.92 -17.28
CA SER A 584 7.53 -16.65 -16.12
C SER A 584 6.43 -16.82 -15.09
N MET A 585 5.57 -17.80 -15.36
CA MET A 585 4.35 -18.12 -14.62
C MET A 585 4.40 -19.61 -14.24
N ARG A 586 5.32 -19.97 -13.32
CA ARG A 586 5.65 -21.38 -13.05
C ARG A 586 4.50 -22.21 -12.49
N TYR A 587 3.62 -21.61 -11.69
CA TYR A 587 2.56 -22.29 -10.95
C TYR A 587 1.21 -21.62 -11.24
N ILE A 588 0.48 -22.15 -12.22
CA ILE A 588 -0.73 -21.52 -12.77
C ILE A 588 -1.97 -21.93 -11.95
N PRO A 589 -2.88 -21.01 -11.59
CA PRO A 589 -4.18 -21.35 -11.03
C PRO A 589 -5.04 -22.15 -12.01
N GLY A 590 -5.73 -23.18 -11.51
CA GLY A 590 -6.66 -24.00 -12.27
C GLY A 590 -7.76 -23.14 -12.89
N GLY A 591 -8.21 -23.52 -14.09
CA GLY A 591 -9.21 -22.76 -14.84
C GLY A 591 -8.69 -21.49 -15.54
N SER A 592 -7.38 -21.20 -15.47
CA SER A 592 -6.77 -20.07 -16.18
C SER A 592 -6.70 -20.29 -17.70
N TYR A 593 -6.60 -19.20 -18.45
CA TYR A 593 -6.40 -19.17 -19.90
C TYR A 593 -5.21 -18.29 -20.30
N MET A 594 -4.45 -18.71 -21.31
CA MET A 594 -3.38 -17.90 -21.91
C MET A 594 -3.44 -17.90 -23.44
N SER A 595 -3.21 -16.74 -24.06
CA SER A 595 -3.09 -16.56 -25.50
C SER A 595 -1.76 -15.90 -25.84
N VAL A 596 -0.98 -16.52 -26.73
CA VAL A 596 0.26 -15.96 -27.30
C VAL A 596 0.17 -16.07 -28.80
N GLN A 597 -0.34 -15.03 -29.46
CA GLN A 597 -0.69 -15.11 -30.88
C GLN A 597 -0.19 -13.95 -31.71
N ARG A 598 0.16 -14.23 -32.97
CA ARG A 598 0.51 -13.20 -33.96
C ARG A 598 1.64 -12.27 -33.50
N ASN A 599 2.54 -12.73 -32.62
CA ASN A 599 3.68 -11.91 -32.20
C ASN A 599 4.85 -12.07 -33.17
N LEU A 600 5.63 -11.01 -33.33
CA LEU A 600 6.88 -10.99 -34.06
C LEU A 600 8.04 -10.92 -33.06
N PHE A 601 8.92 -11.92 -33.09
CA PHE A 601 10.14 -11.97 -32.28
C PHE A 601 11.37 -11.68 -33.14
N VAL A 602 12.15 -10.68 -32.76
CA VAL A 602 13.24 -10.15 -33.58
C VAL A 602 14.54 -10.17 -32.78
N LEU A 603 15.58 -10.76 -33.37
CA LEU A 603 16.97 -10.61 -32.92
C LEU A 603 17.77 -9.86 -33.97
N ALA A 604 18.27 -8.68 -33.62
CA ALA A 604 18.91 -7.74 -34.52
C ALA A 604 20.25 -7.27 -33.94
N ALA A 605 21.30 -7.36 -34.75
CA ALA A 605 22.65 -6.93 -34.42
C ALA A 605 23.43 -6.77 -35.73
N GLU A 606 24.37 -5.82 -35.76
CA GLU A 606 25.37 -5.73 -36.84
C GLU A 606 26.34 -6.92 -36.78
N ASP A 607 27.01 -7.21 -37.89
CA ASP A 607 27.97 -8.34 -37.98
C ASP A 607 29.13 -8.21 -36.97
N ASN A 608 29.54 -6.99 -36.65
CA ASN A 608 30.60 -6.70 -35.68
C ASN A 608 30.10 -6.58 -34.23
N ASP A 609 28.79 -6.69 -33.99
CA ASP A 609 28.22 -6.64 -32.65
C ASP A 609 28.24 -8.04 -32.00
N THR A 610 29.12 -8.17 -31.01
CA THR A 610 29.40 -9.43 -30.32
C THR A 610 28.46 -9.71 -29.15
N ARG A 611 27.41 -8.90 -28.94
CA ARG A 611 26.48 -9.10 -27.82
C ARG A 611 25.81 -10.47 -27.86
N ASN A 612 25.49 -10.95 -26.68
CA ASN A 612 24.62 -12.09 -26.53
C ASN A 612 23.21 -11.73 -27.02
N LEU A 613 22.61 -12.67 -27.75
CA LEU A 613 21.24 -12.58 -28.29
C LEU A 613 20.44 -13.75 -27.73
N TYR A 614 20.30 -13.81 -26.40
CA TYR A 614 19.48 -14.83 -25.76
C TYR A 614 17.99 -14.50 -25.93
N PHE A 615 17.18 -15.53 -26.11
CA PHE A 615 15.73 -15.39 -26.05
C PHE A 615 15.09 -16.67 -25.52
N SER A 616 14.07 -16.51 -24.67
CA SER A 616 13.38 -17.61 -24.00
C SER A 616 11.88 -17.35 -24.00
N GLY A 617 11.08 -18.35 -24.36
CA GLY A 617 9.63 -18.24 -24.49
C GLY A 617 8.91 -18.25 -23.14
N ALA A 618 8.81 -19.42 -22.51
CA ALA A 618 8.03 -19.59 -21.28
C ALA A 618 8.75 -20.47 -20.24
N ASP A 619 8.39 -20.30 -18.97
CA ASP A 619 8.67 -21.23 -17.86
C ASP A 619 7.35 -21.50 -17.11
N ILE A 620 6.70 -22.62 -17.46
CA ILE A 620 5.40 -23.07 -16.90
C ILE A 620 5.57 -24.51 -16.42
N ARG A 621 5.33 -24.78 -15.14
CA ARG A 621 5.70 -26.08 -14.52
C ARG A 621 4.53 -26.88 -14.01
N LEU A 622 3.57 -26.25 -13.33
CA LEU A 622 2.46 -26.93 -12.68
C LEU A 622 1.19 -26.08 -12.75
N VAL A 623 0.04 -26.77 -12.75
CA VAL A 623 -1.28 -26.18 -12.58
C VAL A 623 -1.81 -26.59 -11.20
N ASN A 624 -2.20 -25.62 -10.39
CA ASN A 624 -2.66 -25.79 -9.01
C ASN A 624 -4.12 -25.35 -8.86
N GLY A 625 -4.91 -26.01 -8.02
CA GLY A 625 -6.31 -25.65 -7.79
C GLY A 625 -7.28 -26.32 -8.77
N SER A 626 -8.55 -25.93 -8.72
CA SER A 626 -9.63 -26.54 -9.50
C SER A 626 -9.72 -26.01 -10.93
N GLY A 627 -10.08 -26.86 -11.90
CA GLY A 627 -10.37 -26.45 -13.27
C GLY A 627 -9.21 -26.65 -14.26
N LYS A 628 -9.53 -26.68 -15.55
CA LYS A 628 -8.57 -26.94 -16.62
C LYS A 628 -7.86 -25.64 -17.05
N PHE A 629 -6.53 -25.61 -16.96
CA PHE A 629 -5.72 -24.63 -17.69
C PHE A 629 -5.89 -24.85 -19.19
N SER A 630 -6.17 -23.82 -19.99
CA SER A 630 -6.20 -23.91 -21.45
C SER A 630 -5.39 -22.78 -22.09
N PHE A 631 -4.96 -22.97 -23.33
CA PHE A 631 -4.20 -21.93 -24.03
C PHE A 631 -4.26 -22.03 -25.55
N ASP A 632 -3.92 -20.91 -26.18
CA ASP A 632 -3.73 -20.76 -27.62
C ASP A 632 -2.38 -20.10 -27.91
N VAL A 633 -1.43 -20.87 -28.45
CA VAL A 633 -0.17 -20.33 -29.00
C VAL A 633 -0.23 -20.56 -30.49
N LYS A 634 -0.24 -19.49 -31.30
CA LYS A 634 -0.46 -19.60 -32.75
C LYS A 634 0.07 -18.42 -33.55
N ASP A 635 0.46 -18.67 -34.81
CA ASP A 635 0.84 -17.65 -35.78
C ASP A 635 1.95 -16.71 -35.29
N ASN A 636 2.87 -17.21 -34.46
CA ASN A 636 4.01 -16.43 -34.03
C ASN A 636 5.16 -16.60 -35.02
N TYR A 637 5.78 -15.49 -35.42
CA TYR A 637 6.91 -15.50 -36.35
C TYR A 637 8.16 -14.88 -35.75
N SER A 638 9.30 -15.19 -36.35
CA SER A 638 10.56 -14.56 -36.00
C SER A 638 11.41 -14.20 -37.21
N VAL A 639 12.19 -13.13 -37.06
CA VAL A 639 13.31 -12.79 -37.96
C VAL A 639 14.56 -12.57 -37.11
N GLY A 640 15.72 -12.98 -37.62
CA GLY A 640 16.98 -12.90 -36.87
C GLY A 640 18.12 -12.30 -37.68
N CYS A 641 19.31 -12.24 -37.11
CA CYS A 641 20.51 -11.72 -37.79
C CYS A 641 21.63 -12.75 -37.98
N ARG A 642 21.38 -14.04 -37.76
CA ARG A 642 22.40 -15.12 -37.83
C ARG A 642 21.76 -16.37 -38.43
N ASP A 643 22.53 -17.21 -39.12
CA ASP A 643 22.02 -18.42 -39.80
C ASP A 643 21.17 -19.32 -38.91
N LYS A 644 21.58 -19.51 -37.65
CA LYS A 644 20.81 -20.32 -36.68
C LYS A 644 19.40 -19.79 -36.43
N HIS A 645 19.16 -18.49 -36.63
CA HIS A 645 17.87 -17.84 -36.42
C HIS A 645 16.91 -18.04 -37.61
N LEU A 646 17.41 -18.48 -38.77
CA LEU A 646 16.63 -18.67 -40.01
C LEU A 646 15.94 -20.05 -40.08
N ALA A 647 15.72 -20.69 -38.94
CA ALA A 647 14.99 -21.93 -38.81
C ALA A 647 13.83 -21.78 -37.83
N ASN A 648 12.78 -22.58 -37.96
CA ASN A 648 11.69 -22.64 -36.99
C ASN A 648 12.23 -22.86 -35.57
N ASN A 649 11.72 -22.10 -34.60
CA ASN A 649 12.25 -22.01 -33.22
C ASN A 649 13.72 -21.58 -33.10
N GLY A 650 14.42 -21.27 -34.19
CA GLY A 650 15.83 -20.89 -34.21
C GLY A 650 16.13 -19.58 -33.48
N ILE A 651 15.11 -18.75 -33.25
CA ILE A 651 15.18 -17.53 -32.45
C ILE A 651 15.43 -17.81 -30.97
N PHE A 652 15.03 -18.99 -30.45
CA PHE A 652 15.23 -19.34 -29.05
C PHE A 652 16.67 -19.74 -28.77
N THR A 653 17.15 -19.46 -27.55
CA THR A 653 18.51 -19.80 -27.11
C THR A 653 18.81 -21.30 -27.28
N ASN A 654 17.83 -22.14 -27.00
CA ASN A 654 17.83 -23.57 -27.25
C ASN A 654 16.39 -24.10 -27.24
N SER A 655 16.18 -25.36 -27.61
CA SER A 655 14.84 -25.96 -27.72
C SER A 655 14.11 -26.10 -26.38
N SER A 656 14.81 -26.14 -25.23
CA SER A 656 14.17 -26.35 -23.92
C SER A 656 13.42 -25.13 -23.39
N VAL A 657 13.64 -23.95 -23.98
CA VAL A 657 12.98 -22.69 -23.60
C VAL A 657 11.95 -22.22 -24.63
N ALA A 658 11.70 -23.00 -25.68
CA ALA A 658 10.69 -22.71 -26.69
C ALA A 658 9.28 -22.96 -26.17
N PHE A 659 8.25 -22.36 -26.79
CA PHE A 659 6.85 -22.64 -26.44
C PHE A 659 6.48 -24.12 -26.69
N SER A 660 7.06 -24.73 -27.71
CA SER A 660 6.89 -26.15 -28.06
C SER A 660 7.68 -27.13 -27.18
N ALA A 661 8.45 -26.66 -26.19
CA ALA A 661 9.23 -27.55 -25.33
C ALA A 661 8.31 -28.47 -24.50
N SER A 662 8.66 -29.77 -24.42
CA SER A 662 7.90 -30.79 -23.70
C SER A 662 8.06 -30.75 -22.18
N LYS A 663 8.90 -29.84 -21.67
CA LYS A 663 9.13 -29.63 -20.24
C LYS A 663 9.15 -28.15 -19.94
N ASN A 664 8.56 -27.77 -18.81
CA ASN A 664 8.57 -26.41 -18.28
C ASN A 664 8.05 -25.34 -19.26
N SER A 665 7.14 -25.69 -20.18
CA SER A 665 6.59 -24.78 -21.19
C SER A 665 5.22 -25.27 -21.67
N PHE A 666 4.58 -24.56 -22.60
CA PHE A 666 3.25 -24.93 -23.13
C PHE A 666 3.21 -26.34 -23.71
N GLY A 667 4.28 -26.79 -24.40
CA GLY A 667 4.39 -28.14 -24.94
C GLY A 667 4.33 -29.27 -23.89
N ALA A 668 4.61 -28.98 -22.61
CA ALA A 668 4.42 -29.93 -21.51
C ALA A 668 2.93 -30.19 -21.20
N PHE A 669 2.04 -29.31 -21.68
CA PHE A 669 0.60 -29.34 -21.45
C PHE A 669 -0.15 -29.50 -22.77
N ALA A 670 0.32 -30.37 -23.69
CA ALA A 670 -0.25 -30.51 -25.03
C ALA A 670 -1.77 -30.75 -25.06
N ASN A 671 -2.33 -31.48 -24.09
CA ASN A 671 -3.78 -31.74 -23.97
C ASN A 671 -4.62 -30.51 -23.57
N ASN A 672 -3.94 -29.42 -23.21
CA ASN A 672 -4.53 -28.15 -22.80
C ASN A 672 -4.46 -27.10 -23.91
N ASN A 673 -3.78 -27.40 -25.02
CA ASN A 673 -3.74 -26.56 -26.21
C ASN A 673 -5.11 -26.64 -26.92
N ASN A 674 -5.71 -25.49 -27.21
CA ASN A 674 -6.93 -25.41 -28.03
C ASN A 674 -6.61 -25.49 -29.54
N GLY A 675 -5.34 -25.26 -29.93
CA GLY A 675 -4.82 -25.45 -31.27
C GLY A 675 -4.10 -26.78 -31.47
N THR A 676 -3.12 -26.80 -32.36
CA THR A 676 -2.30 -27.97 -32.70
C THR A 676 -0.88 -27.88 -32.14
N ALA A 677 -0.16 -28.99 -32.12
CA ALA A 677 1.25 -29.00 -31.71
C ALA A 677 2.14 -28.14 -32.64
N ASP A 678 1.79 -28.00 -33.93
CA ASP A 678 2.49 -27.14 -34.88
C ASP A 678 2.30 -25.65 -34.56
N ASP A 679 1.15 -25.28 -33.98
CA ASP A 679 0.88 -23.88 -33.62
C ASP A 679 1.82 -23.37 -32.50
N LEU A 680 2.40 -24.28 -31.71
CA LEU A 680 3.41 -23.96 -30.67
C LEU A 680 4.77 -23.54 -31.24
N VAL A 681 5.01 -23.73 -32.53
CA VAL A 681 6.28 -23.43 -33.19
C VAL A 681 6.31 -21.96 -33.61
N VAL A 682 7.40 -21.25 -33.28
CA VAL A 682 7.65 -19.92 -33.84
C VAL A 682 8.25 -20.09 -35.23
N LYS A 683 7.55 -19.58 -36.25
CA LYS A 683 7.84 -19.83 -37.66
C LYS A 683 8.74 -18.74 -38.25
N VAL A 684 9.54 -19.10 -39.25
CA VAL A 684 10.36 -18.14 -40.03
C VAL A 684 9.74 -17.80 -41.39
N GLY A 685 8.58 -18.37 -41.72
CA GLY A 685 7.97 -18.29 -43.05
C GLY A 685 8.54 -19.31 -44.03
N ALA A 686 7.93 -19.42 -45.21
CA ALA A 686 8.41 -20.31 -46.27
C ALA A 686 9.79 -19.91 -46.80
N THR A 687 10.07 -18.59 -46.83
CA THR A 687 11.38 -18.02 -47.17
C THR A 687 11.84 -17.15 -46.02
N PRO A 688 12.77 -17.62 -45.17
CA PRO A 688 13.23 -16.87 -44.00
C PRO A 688 13.78 -15.49 -44.37
N LEU A 689 13.44 -14.49 -43.56
CA LEU A 689 13.97 -13.12 -43.65
C LEU A 689 14.94 -12.84 -42.50
N MET A 690 16.02 -12.12 -42.80
CA MET A 690 16.81 -11.45 -41.76
C MET A 690 16.03 -10.26 -41.18
N ALA A 691 16.39 -9.83 -39.98
CA ALA A 691 15.83 -8.62 -39.37
C ALA A 691 16.02 -7.40 -40.28
N THR A 692 17.18 -7.28 -40.92
CA THR A 692 17.53 -6.23 -41.88
C THR A 692 16.86 -6.41 -43.24
N ASP A 693 16.31 -7.57 -43.58
CA ASP A 693 15.48 -7.73 -44.78
C ASP A 693 14.07 -7.16 -44.54
N LEU A 694 13.55 -7.36 -43.32
CA LEU A 694 12.23 -6.87 -42.92
C LEU A 694 12.22 -5.37 -42.63
N PHE A 695 13.14 -4.89 -41.78
CA PHE A 695 13.15 -3.53 -41.24
C PHE A 695 14.19 -2.63 -41.93
N THR A 696 13.93 -1.32 -41.96
CA THR A 696 14.86 -0.32 -42.51
C THR A 696 16.21 -0.32 -41.80
N ASN A 697 16.23 -0.24 -40.46
CA ASN A 697 17.44 -0.24 -39.65
C ASN A 697 17.18 -0.73 -38.21
N PRO A 698 16.97 -2.05 -37.98
CA PRO A 698 16.55 -2.57 -36.69
C PRO A 698 17.69 -2.68 -35.66
N ASN A 699 18.94 -2.60 -36.10
CA ASN A 699 20.09 -2.91 -35.27
C ASN A 699 20.34 -1.83 -34.20
N PRO A 700 20.71 -2.20 -32.95
CA PRO A 700 21.13 -1.23 -31.95
C PRO A 700 22.33 -0.40 -32.44
N PRO A 701 22.35 0.93 -32.23
CA PRO A 701 23.41 1.80 -32.77
C PRO A 701 24.81 1.55 -32.17
N TYR A 702 24.90 1.06 -30.93
CA TYR A 702 26.17 0.85 -30.24
C TYR A 702 26.64 -0.60 -30.39
N THR A 703 27.66 -0.87 -31.21
CA THR A 703 28.10 -2.24 -31.53
C THR A 703 29.30 -2.73 -30.71
N SER A 704 29.97 -1.84 -29.99
CA SER A 704 31.19 -2.13 -29.20
C SER A 704 30.91 -2.77 -27.83
N HIS A 705 29.88 -3.61 -27.73
CA HIS A 705 29.47 -4.22 -26.47
C HIS A 705 30.62 -5.04 -25.84
N ASN A 706 30.87 -4.82 -24.55
CA ASN A 706 31.86 -5.57 -23.79
C ASN A 706 31.24 -6.10 -22.47
N PRO A 707 31.10 -7.43 -22.29
CA PRO A 707 30.56 -8.01 -21.07
C PRO A 707 31.34 -7.68 -19.79
N THR A 708 32.63 -7.32 -19.90
CA THR A 708 33.49 -6.94 -18.77
C THR A 708 33.58 -5.42 -18.57
N SER A 709 33.02 -4.62 -19.48
CA SER A 709 33.03 -3.15 -19.42
C SER A 709 31.70 -2.61 -19.95
N CYS A 710 30.73 -2.44 -19.06
CA CYS A 710 29.40 -1.94 -19.40
C CYS A 710 29.43 -0.51 -19.95
N ASN A 711 28.51 -0.20 -20.88
CA ASN A 711 28.35 1.14 -21.44
C ASN A 711 26.88 1.57 -21.39
N ALA A 712 26.62 2.84 -21.06
CA ALA A 712 25.27 3.39 -20.98
C ALA A 712 24.48 3.27 -22.30
N LEU A 713 25.20 3.20 -23.44
CA LEU A 713 24.65 3.09 -24.79
C LEU A 713 24.37 1.65 -25.23
N ASP A 714 24.69 0.64 -24.43
CA ASP A 714 24.56 -0.78 -24.81
C ASP A 714 23.12 -1.19 -25.24
N HIS A 715 22.11 -0.38 -24.94
CA HIS A 715 20.71 -0.63 -25.31
C HIS A 715 19.99 0.63 -25.85
N ILE A 716 20.77 1.62 -26.30
CA ILE A 716 20.21 2.85 -26.86
C ILE A 716 19.43 2.52 -28.13
N ALA A 717 18.28 3.15 -28.31
CA ALA A 717 17.52 3.08 -29.56
C ALA A 717 18.12 3.99 -30.64
N PRO A 718 17.81 3.75 -31.92
CA PRO A 718 18.07 4.69 -32.99
C PRO A 718 17.39 6.05 -32.74
N ASP A 719 18.05 7.15 -33.11
CA ASP A 719 17.53 8.53 -32.94
C ASP A 719 16.11 8.69 -33.51
N ASN A 720 15.83 8.04 -34.65
CA ASN A 720 14.51 7.95 -35.24
C ASN A 720 14.03 6.50 -35.29
N ILE A 721 13.68 5.96 -34.13
CA ILE A 721 13.14 4.59 -33.99
C ILE A 721 11.91 4.35 -34.88
N MET A 722 11.10 5.38 -35.13
CA MET A 722 9.89 5.26 -35.94
C MET A 722 10.21 4.91 -37.39
N GLU A 723 11.26 5.52 -37.96
CA GLU A 723 11.75 5.20 -39.31
C GLU A 723 12.57 3.90 -39.33
N ALA A 724 13.41 3.72 -38.32
CA ALA A 724 14.29 2.56 -38.20
C ALA A 724 13.52 1.23 -38.22
N LEU A 725 12.33 1.21 -37.60
CA LEU A 725 11.47 0.04 -37.51
C LEU A 725 10.38 -0.01 -38.58
N ARG A 726 10.40 0.84 -39.61
CA ARG A 726 9.52 0.64 -40.76
C ARG A 726 9.88 -0.63 -41.52
N TYR A 727 8.86 -1.30 -42.02
CA TYR A 727 9.02 -2.42 -42.94
C TYR A 727 9.47 -1.89 -44.30
N LYS A 728 10.48 -2.55 -44.86
CA LYS A 728 10.90 -2.31 -46.23
C LYS A 728 9.78 -2.69 -47.19
N GLN A 729 9.57 -1.87 -48.22
CA GLN A 729 8.51 -2.05 -49.21
C GLN A 729 8.99 -2.89 -50.41
N THR A 730 9.71 -3.99 -50.15
CA THR A 730 10.22 -4.87 -51.21
C THR A 730 9.24 -6.01 -51.49
N PRO A 731 9.25 -6.61 -52.69
CA PRO A 731 8.41 -7.76 -53.00
C PRO A 731 8.57 -8.94 -52.04
N GLU A 732 9.77 -9.15 -51.51
CA GLU A 732 10.08 -10.22 -50.55
C GLU A 732 9.29 -9.99 -49.25
N VAL A 733 9.35 -8.78 -48.68
CA VAL A 733 8.62 -8.43 -47.45
C VAL A 733 7.12 -8.44 -47.66
N LEU A 734 6.63 -7.80 -48.73
CA LEU A 734 5.19 -7.67 -49.01
C LEU A 734 4.53 -9.04 -49.27
N ASN A 735 5.28 -10.00 -49.80
CA ASN A 735 4.79 -11.36 -50.04
C ASN A 735 4.99 -12.31 -48.87
N HIS A 736 5.77 -11.94 -47.87
CA HIS A 736 6.04 -12.78 -46.70
C HIS A 736 4.81 -12.92 -45.80
N GLU A 737 4.71 -14.04 -45.10
CA GLU A 737 3.60 -14.38 -44.20
C GLU A 737 3.48 -13.37 -43.05
N ILE A 738 4.62 -12.84 -42.55
CA ILE A 738 4.65 -11.75 -41.54
C ILE A 738 3.80 -10.57 -42.01
N TYR A 739 3.95 -10.14 -43.27
CA TYR A 739 3.19 -9.02 -43.81
C TYR A 739 1.73 -9.43 -44.06
N LYS A 740 1.49 -10.56 -44.75
CA LYS A 740 0.15 -11.00 -45.15
C LYS A 740 -0.77 -11.32 -43.99
N LEU A 741 -0.25 -11.97 -42.96
CA LEU A 741 -1.00 -12.36 -41.75
C LEU A 741 -1.05 -11.25 -40.70
N SER A 742 -0.42 -10.10 -40.97
CA SER A 742 -0.37 -8.97 -40.05
C SER A 742 0.23 -9.36 -38.69
N ILE A 743 1.41 -9.98 -38.73
CA ILE A 743 2.13 -10.40 -37.53
C ILE A 743 2.86 -9.21 -36.90
N GLY A 744 2.82 -9.10 -35.58
CA GLY A 744 3.47 -8.05 -34.79
C GLY A 744 2.73 -6.71 -34.80
N ASP A 745 3.37 -5.68 -34.27
CA ASP A 745 2.82 -4.32 -34.25
C ASP A 745 2.70 -3.76 -35.69
N GLN A 746 1.47 -3.45 -36.08
CA GLN A 746 1.13 -3.06 -37.45
C GLN A 746 1.53 -1.63 -37.79
N ARG A 747 1.98 -0.83 -36.80
CA ARG A 747 2.55 0.50 -37.03
C ARG A 747 3.70 0.48 -38.03
N TRP A 748 4.47 -0.61 -38.03
CA TRP A 748 5.67 -0.74 -38.85
C TRP A 748 5.39 -0.95 -40.33
N LYS A 749 4.16 -1.29 -40.71
CA LYS A 749 3.79 -1.42 -42.13
C LYS A 749 3.65 -0.08 -42.86
N LYS A 750 3.49 1.03 -42.12
CA LYS A 750 3.03 2.33 -42.65
C LYS A 750 4.10 3.41 -42.65
#